data_AF-A0A1Z2LE40-F1
#
_entry.id   AF-A0A1Z2LE40-F1
#
_cell.length_a   1.000
_cell.length_b   1.000
_cell.length_c   1.000
_cell.angle_alpha   90.00
_cell.angle_beta   90.00
_cell.angle_gamma   90.00
#
_symmetry.space_group_name_H-M   'P 1'
#
loop_
_entity.id
_entity.type
_entity.pdbx_description
1 polymer ?
#
loop_
_entity_poly.entity_id
_entity_poly.type
_entity_poly.pdbx_seq_one_letter_code
_entity_poly.pdbx_strand_id
1 'polypeptide(L)'
;MRATGSVTPWVLSGRTRSAVRSQAARLLKRVTEDTGLDPVDVGFTLAVGRAALEHRAVLLGGDRDALVAALTALAEGKAGASAVVTGAARGRSPVAFVFPGQGAQWVGMGRDLLESSPVFAARMAECEEALSGYVDWSLSDVVRGAAGAPGLDRVDVVQPVSFAVMVSLAALWRSLGVEPAAVVGHSQGEIAAACVAGALTLDDAARVVALRSAAIAALSGQGGMVSLSLPADEVRTRIRGFGGRLSLAAVNGPSSTVVSGDPGALDGLLAACEAEGVRARRISVDYASHSAQVERLEAELAEALGGVRPRSAAVPFYSSVTGGLLDTAVLDAGYWYRNLRQTVEFEQATTALLKRGITVFVEVSAHPVLAVGVQESADAADARATVVAALRRDEGGLAQVAAAAADVFAAGVPVAWEALLTGGRRVELPTYAFERERFWLPARSAAAPVATLGLTSADHPLLGAAVLLAEERGAVLTGRLSTASHPWLGEHAVRGVVLLPGTAFVEMALRAGDAVGCPHLRELMLEAPLVLPEHGAVRVQVAVGAEAPDGTRPVSVHSSPEHPDDAPVWTRHATGVLAGATADPPAEDGVGAVWPPLGATAVPVDDLYSTLAGLGLTYGAAFRGVSAAWRRGDEVFAEIALPGLLWEDARRFGIHPALLDAALHPAVLGGDLGADDTGHTRLPFSWSGVTVHARGASALRVRIAPAGHGAITVRAADRTGAPVVQVDSLLLRPIAPGQLAAARSAGDERTALLRLDWAVRSPSPAALPGPASWALVSADEAPGAPAGVPVYASVGALVSAVRAGAAVPEVVLLPVTGAGAGDLLSGVRRVACRTLRALQQWLAQDVLTASRLVVLTRGAVRVGAGEMDLAQAPVWGLVRAAQSENPGRIGLVDLDGAPHGSWTSLREAVASDLPQLAIRDGKIHAPRLSRHRAAAASTPPGLGAGTVLITGGTGGLGARLARHLVTLGVAHLLLLSRQGELAPGPKPCGRSSPPPERASPSARATSPTGHSSVRR
;
A
#
# COMPACT_ATOMS: atom_id res chain seq x y z
N MET A 1 0.17 -27.27 28.96
CA MET A 1 1.56 -27.50 28.51
C MET A 1 1.55 -27.46 26.99
N ARG A 2 2.13 -26.43 26.38
CA ARG A 2 2.30 -26.36 24.92
C ARG A 2 3.46 -27.30 24.56
N ALA A 3 3.27 -28.20 23.60
CA ALA A 3 4.33 -29.06 23.10
C ALA A 3 5.45 -28.18 22.55
N THR A 4 6.68 -28.41 23.01
CA THR A 4 7.89 -27.77 22.50
C THR A 4 8.06 -28.14 21.03
N GLY A 5 7.78 -27.21 20.10
CA GLY A 5 7.94 -27.41 18.65
C GLY A 5 6.82 -26.91 17.74
N SER A 6 5.77 -26.25 18.24
CA SER A 6 4.67 -25.77 17.39
C SER A 6 5.09 -24.57 16.51
N VAL A 7 5.12 -24.75 15.19
CA VAL A 7 5.26 -23.67 14.20
C VAL A 7 3.92 -23.00 13.98
N THR A 8 3.89 -21.67 14.04
CA THR A 8 2.71 -20.85 13.76
C THR A 8 2.86 -20.19 12.38
N PRO A 9 1.99 -20.48 11.40
CA PRO A 9 2.02 -19.83 10.10
C PRO A 9 1.24 -18.50 10.08
N TRP A 10 1.85 -17.43 9.57
CA TRP A 10 1.15 -16.21 9.15
C TRP A 10 1.13 -16.12 7.63
N VAL A 11 -0.06 -16.12 7.04
CA VAL A 11 -0.25 -16.14 5.58
C VAL A 11 -0.71 -14.78 5.07
N LEU A 12 -0.06 -14.29 4.02
CA LEU A 12 -0.35 -13.00 3.40
C LEU A 12 -0.48 -13.17 1.89
N SER A 13 -1.37 -12.39 1.28
CA SER A 13 -1.46 -12.34 -0.17
C SER A 13 -1.92 -10.98 -0.70
N GLY A 14 -1.61 -10.71 -1.97
CA GLY A 14 -1.87 -9.45 -2.67
C GLY A 14 -2.01 -9.62 -4.17
N ARG A 15 -2.67 -8.67 -4.84
CA ARG A 15 -2.75 -8.61 -6.32
C ARG A 15 -1.40 -8.25 -6.96
N THR A 16 -0.50 -7.64 -6.19
CA THR A 16 0.85 -7.25 -6.61
C THR A 16 1.85 -7.57 -5.50
N ARG A 17 3.15 -7.68 -5.83
CA ARG A 17 4.21 -7.81 -4.82
C ARG A 17 4.23 -6.63 -3.84
N SER A 18 3.96 -5.42 -4.35
CA SER A 18 3.86 -4.19 -3.55
C SER A 18 2.69 -4.23 -2.57
N ALA A 19 1.53 -4.76 -2.98
CA ALA A 19 0.39 -4.95 -2.08
C ALA A 19 0.70 -5.93 -0.93
N VAL A 20 1.43 -7.02 -1.19
CA VAL A 20 1.88 -7.94 -0.12
C VAL A 20 2.78 -7.24 0.89
N ARG A 21 3.76 -6.46 0.42
CA ARG A 21 4.67 -5.68 1.29
C ARG A 21 3.92 -4.63 2.10
N SER A 22 2.99 -3.93 1.46
CA SER A 22 2.14 -2.93 2.13
C SER A 22 1.22 -3.58 3.16
N GLN A 23 0.69 -4.76 2.87
CA GLN A 23 -0.10 -5.53 3.83
C GLN A 23 0.76 -6.01 5.01
N ALA A 24 1.99 -6.47 4.76
CA ALA A 24 2.95 -6.83 5.79
C ALA A 24 3.26 -5.65 6.72
N ALA A 25 3.51 -4.46 6.16
CA ALA A 25 3.76 -3.24 6.94
C ALA A 25 2.56 -2.83 7.81
N ARG A 26 1.33 -2.95 7.29
CA ARG A 26 0.10 -2.68 8.07
C ARG A 26 -0.08 -3.68 9.20
N LEU A 27 0.14 -4.97 8.92
CA LEU A 27 0.07 -6.01 9.95
C LEU A 27 1.14 -5.80 11.02
N LEU A 28 2.37 -5.49 10.62
CA LEU A 28 3.50 -5.23 11.51
C LEU A 28 3.14 -4.12 12.51
N LYS A 29 2.61 -3.00 12.00
CA LYS A 29 2.13 -1.90 12.85
C LYS A 29 1.10 -2.38 13.89
N ARG A 30 0.10 -3.16 13.49
CA ARG A 30 -0.95 -3.65 14.40
C ARG A 30 -0.38 -4.55 15.49
N VAL A 31 0.47 -5.51 15.13
CA VAL A 31 1.04 -6.46 16.10
C VAL A 31 2.12 -5.81 16.97
N THR A 32 2.77 -4.73 16.53
CA THR A 32 3.67 -3.97 17.41
C THR A 32 2.91 -3.05 18.38
N GLU A 33 1.77 -2.48 17.96
CA GLU A 33 0.93 -1.62 18.82
C GLU A 33 0.21 -2.39 19.94
N ASP A 34 -0.12 -3.66 19.71
CA ASP A 34 -0.86 -4.51 20.66
C ASP A 34 -0.14 -5.83 20.89
N THR A 35 0.72 -5.83 21.90
CA THR A 35 1.49 -6.99 22.33
C THR A 35 0.63 -8.09 22.97
N GLY A 36 -0.65 -7.82 23.25
CA GLY A 36 -1.60 -8.78 23.80
C GLY A 36 -2.21 -9.75 22.77
N LEU A 37 -2.06 -9.48 21.47
CA LEU A 37 -2.56 -10.38 20.42
C LEU A 37 -1.81 -11.72 20.42
N ASP A 38 -2.52 -12.84 20.59
CA ASP A 38 -1.91 -14.18 20.48
C ASP A 38 -1.50 -14.43 19.01
N PRO A 39 -0.24 -14.81 18.73
CA PRO A 39 0.21 -15.16 17.38
C PRO A 39 -0.65 -16.21 16.67
N VAL A 40 -1.26 -17.15 17.40
CA VAL A 40 -2.16 -18.17 16.84
C VAL A 40 -3.46 -17.54 16.34
N ASP A 41 -4.03 -16.60 17.09
CA ASP A 41 -5.25 -15.87 16.68
C ASP A 41 -4.98 -14.99 15.44
N VAL A 42 -3.80 -14.38 15.37
CA VAL A 42 -3.36 -13.62 14.18
C VAL A 42 -3.26 -14.56 12.97
N GLY A 43 -2.53 -15.67 13.10
CA GLY A 43 -2.39 -16.67 12.03
C GLY A 43 -3.74 -17.23 11.58
N PHE A 44 -4.61 -17.57 12.53
CA PHE A 44 -5.94 -18.10 12.27
C PHE A 44 -6.79 -17.09 11.50
N THR A 45 -6.81 -15.83 11.94
CA THR A 45 -7.56 -14.77 11.25
C THR A 45 -7.06 -14.56 9.81
N LEU A 46 -5.74 -14.65 9.58
CA LEU A 46 -5.16 -14.54 8.25
C LEU A 46 -5.54 -15.73 7.36
N ALA A 47 -5.54 -16.94 7.91
CA ALA A 47 -5.90 -18.17 7.19
C ALA A 47 -7.38 -18.20 6.77
N VAL A 48 -8.30 -17.99 7.73
CA VAL A 48 -9.75 -18.19 7.49
C VAL A 48 -10.51 -16.92 7.13
N GLY A 49 -9.89 -15.75 7.28
CA GLY A 49 -10.53 -14.44 7.18
C GLY A 49 -10.05 -13.59 6.01
N ARG A 50 -9.14 -14.10 5.17
CA ARG A 50 -8.58 -13.38 4.02
C ARG A 50 -8.62 -14.24 2.76
N ALA A 51 -8.84 -13.61 1.62
CA ALA A 51 -8.75 -14.28 0.32
C ALA A 51 -7.28 -14.60 -0.01
N ALA A 52 -7.04 -15.72 -0.69
CA ALA A 52 -5.72 -16.07 -1.23
C ALA A 52 -5.56 -15.53 -2.66
N LEU A 53 -4.80 -14.45 -2.80
CA LEU A 53 -4.49 -13.78 -4.07
C LEU A 53 -3.22 -14.35 -4.72
N GLU A 54 -2.82 -13.80 -5.86
CA GLU A 54 -1.79 -14.33 -6.75
C GLU A 54 -0.39 -14.23 -6.14
N HIS A 55 -0.03 -13.08 -5.57
CA HIS A 55 1.23 -12.93 -4.85
C HIS A 55 1.05 -13.37 -3.42
N ARG A 56 1.83 -14.35 -2.98
CA ARG A 56 1.67 -15.04 -1.70
C ARG A 56 2.95 -14.98 -0.89
N ALA A 57 2.79 -14.86 0.41
CA ALA A 57 3.86 -14.97 1.38
C ALA A 57 3.40 -15.77 2.60
N VAL A 58 4.29 -16.58 3.15
CA VAL A 58 4.08 -17.33 4.38
C VAL A 58 5.25 -17.06 5.31
N LEU A 59 4.93 -16.75 6.56
CA LEU A 59 5.90 -16.53 7.62
C LEU A 59 5.75 -17.64 8.64
N LEU A 60 6.86 -18.28 8.99
CA LEU A 60 6.88 -19.40 9.93
C LEU A 60 7.71 -19.00 11.14
N GLY A 61 7.14 -19.12 12.33
CA GLY A 61 7.84 -18.86 13.58
C GLY A 61 7.27 -19.65 14.75
N GLY A 62 8.14 -20.00 15.70
CA GLY A 62 7.74 -20.70 16.93
C GLY A 62 7.22 -19.75 18.02
N ASP A 63 7.54 -18.46 17.91
CA ASP A 63 7.12 -17.42 18.83
C ASP A 63 6.81 -16.10 18.12
N ARG A 64 6.35 -15.12 18.89
CA ARG A 64 5.99 -13.80 18.39
C ARG A 64 7.17 -13.07 17.77
N ASP A 65 8.35 -13.16 18.39
CA ASP A 65 9.51 -12.36 17.99
C ASP A 65 10.05 -12.84 16.64
N ALA A 66 10.10 -14.16 16.42
CA ALA A 66 10.42 -14.76 15.13
C ALA A 66 9.44 -14.33 14.03
N LEU A 67 8.14 -14.32 14.32
CA LEU A 67 7.11 -13.90 13.37
C LEU A 67 7.18 -12.41 13.03
N VAL A 68 7.43 -11.56 14.03
CA VAL A 68 7.61 -10.11 13.84
C VAL A 68 8.88 -9.80 13.04
N ALA A 69 9.98 -10.53 13.29
CA ALA A 69 11.22 -10.38 12.52
C ALA A 69 11.02 -10.78 11.06
N ALA A 70 10.37 -11.92 10.80
CA ALA A 70 10.01 -12.35 9.46
C ALA A 70 9.07 -11.34 8.76
N LEU A 71 8.10 -10.79 9.48
CA LEU A 71 7.15 -9.80 8.95
C LEU A 71 7.83 -8.48 8.60
N THR A 72 8.82 -8.09 9.39
CA THR A 72 9.67 -6.92 9.12
C THR A 72 10.47 -7.13 7.84
N ALA A 73 11.13 -8.28 7.69
CA ALA A 73 11.90 -8.61 6.47
C ALA A 73 11.01 -8.57 5.22
N LEU A 74 9.78 -9.11 5.30
CA LEU A 74 8.82 -9.07 4.20
C LEU A 74 8.39 -7.62 3.86
N ALA A 75 8.08 -6.80 4.85
CA ALA A 75 7.70 -5.39 4.63
C ALA A 75 8.83 -4.60 3.95
N GLU A 76 10.07 -4.80 4.39
CA GLU A 76 11.27 -4.15 3.84
C GLU A 76 11.67 -4.68 2.45
N GLY A 77 11.06 -5.77 1.98
CA GLY A 77 11.40 -6.38 0.69
C GLY A 77 12.72 -7.13 0.69
N LYS A 78 13.21 -7.53 1.87
CA LYS A 78 14.41 -8.37 2.03
C LYS A 78 14.04 -9.82 1.72
N ALA A 79 14.05 -10.17 0.44
CA ALA A 79 13.81 -11.54 -0.02
C ALA A 79 14.91 -12.48 0.53
N GLY A 80 14.53 -13.72 0.91
CA GLY A 80 15.48 -14.77 1.30
C GLY A 80 15.79 -14.89 2.80
N ALA A 81 15.04 -14.21 3.68
CA ALA A 81 15.08 -14.56 5.11
C ALA A 81 14.53 -15.98 5.30
N SER A 82 15.22 -16.83 6.06
CA SER A 82 14.93 -18.27 6.19
C SER A 82 13.51 -18.59 6.68
N ALA A 83 12.83 -17.65 7.32
CA ALA A 83 11.47 -17.78 7.84
C ALA A 83 10.37 -17.23 6.91
N VAL A 84 10.72 -16.71 5.72
CA VAL A 84 9.76 -16.08 4.79
C VAL A 84 9.80 -16.79 3.43
N VAL A 85 8.70 -17.46 3.09
CA VAL A 85 8.49 -18.04 1.76
C VAL A 85 7.62 -17.08 0.94
N THR A 86 8.03 -16.79 -0.29
CA THR A 86 7.25 -15.94 -1.21
C THR A 86 7.12 -16.55 -2.59
N GLY A 87 5.99 -16.31 -3.25
CA GLY A 87 5.73 -16.80 -4.59
C GLY A 87 4.66 -16.01 -5.33
N ALA A 88 4.52 -16.30 -6.62
CA ALA A 88 3.50 -15.72 -7.47
C ALA A 88 2.77 -16.85 -8.21
N ALA A 89 1.53 -17.10 -7.82
CA ALA A 89 0.66 -18.07 -8.43
C ALA A 89 0.21 -17.59 -9.82
N ARG A 90 0.30 -18.45 -10.83
CA ARG A 90 -0.22 -18.20 -12.19
C ARG A 90 -1.61 -18.79 -12.42
N GLY A 91 -2.29 -19.19 -11.34
CA GLY A 91 -3.57 -19.90 -11.36
C GLY A 91 -3.63 -20.98 -10.29
N ARG A 92 -4.62 -21.87 -10.37
CA ARG A 92 -4.63 -23.12 -9.57
C ARG A 92 -3.65 -24.11 -10.21
N SER A 93 -2.63 -24.50 -9.45
CA SER A 93 -1.64 -25.49 -9.87
C SER A 93 -2.07 -26.88 -9.37
N PRO A 94 -2.33 -27.86 -10.24
CA PRO A 94 -2.54 -29.25 -9.80
C PRO A 94 -1.24 -29.81 -9.20
N VAL A 95 -1.37 -30.67 -8.19
CA VAL A 95 -0.25 -31.28 -7.46
C VAL A 95 -0.12 -32.76 -7.81
N ALA A 96 1.10 -33.24 -8.06
CA ALA A 96 1.42 -34.66 -8.08
C ALA A 96 2.04 -35.08 -6.74
N PHE A 97 1.56 -36.19 -6.17
CA PHE A 97 2.26 -36.87 -5.08
C PHE A 97 3.23 -37.89 -5.65
N VAL A 98 4.48 -37.80 -5.21
CA VAL A 98 5.60 -38.63 -5.64
C VAL A 98 5.99 -39.54 -4.48
N PHE A 99 5.97 -40.85 -4.70
CA PHE A 99 6.26 -41.87 -3.70
C PHE A 99 7.58 -42.58 -4.03
N PRO A 100 8.67 -42.34 -3.29
CA PRO A 100 9.96 -42.93 -3.61
C PRO A 100 10.06 -44.42 -3.25
N GLY A 101 11.07 -45.06 -3.82
CA GLY A 101 11.45 -46.43 -3.47
C GLY A 101 12.27 -46.51 -2.17
N GLN A 102 13.08 -47.56 -2.05
CA GLN A 102 14.01 -47.71 -0.92
C GLN A 102 15.14 -46.68 -0.99
N GLY A 103 15.52 -46.10 0.15
CA GLY A 103 16.61 -45.12 0.29
C GLY A 103 16.23 -43.87 1.10
N ALA A 104 14.94 -43.58 1.25
CA ALA A 104 14.44 -42.44 2.01
C ALA A 104 14.42 -42.67 3.54
N GLN A 105 14.56 -43.92 4.00
CA GLN A 105 14.42 -44.29 5.39
C GLN A 105 15.56 -43.79 6.29
N TRP A 106 15.24 -43.56 7.56
CA TRP A 106 16.19 -43.28 8.64
C TRP A 106 15.55 -43.63 10.00
N VAL A 107 16.40 -43.91 11.00
CA VAL A 107 15.93 -44.31 12.34
C VAL A 107 15.22 -43.14 13.03
N GLY A 108 13.97 -43.34 13.44
CA GLY A 108 13.13 -42.29 14.05
C GLY A 108 12.24 -41.55 13.05
N MET A 109 12.23 -41.92 11.76
CA MET A 109 11.31 -41.34 10.79
C MET A 109 9.84 -41.49 11.23
N GLY A 110 9.10 -40.39 11.23
CA GLY A 110 7.69 -40.37 11.64
C GLY A 110 7.43 -40.37 13.16
N ARG A 111 8.45 -40.57 14.00
CA ARG A 111 8.29 -40.58 15.47
C ARG A 111 7.67 -39.30 16.01
N ASP A 112 8.21 -38.15 15.61
CA ASP A 112 7.73 -36.84 16.10
C ASP A 112 6.30 -36.54 15.61
N LEU A 113 5.91 -37.04 14.43
CA LEU A 113 4.56 -36.90 13.89
C LEU A 113 3.53 -37.80 14.60
N LEU A 114 3.94 -38.95 15.16
CA LEU A 114 3.04 -39.76 16.00
C LEU A 114 2.55 -38.99 17.22
N GLU A 115 3.37 -38.10 17.76
CA GLU A 115 3.03 -37.29 18.94
C GLU A 115 2.36 -35.96 18.55
N SER A 116 2.84 -35.33 17.47
CA SER A 116 2.44 -33.97 17.12
C SER A 116 1.25 -33.89 16.15
N SER A 117 0.93 -34.96 15.42
CA SER A 117 -0.14 -34.97 14.40
C SER A 117 -1.15 -36.10 14.63
N PRO A 118 -2.37 -35.80 15.11
CA PRO A 118 -3.42 -36.81 15.32
C PRO A 118 -3.82 -37.54 14.02
N VAL A 119 -3.80 -36.85 12.87
CA VAL A 119 -4.14 -37.44 11.56
C VAL A 119 -3.07 -38.46 11.15
N PHE A 120 -1.79 -38.12 11.31
CA PHE A 120 -0.70 -39.03 11.01
C PHE A 120 -0.73 -40.24 11.94
N ALA A 121 -0.92 -40.02 13.24
CA ALA A 121 -0.98 -41.09 14.23
C ALA A 121 -2.14 -42.06 13.97
N ALA A 122 -3.34 -41.55 13.65
CA ALA A 122 -4.50 -42.37 13.31
C ALA A 122 -4.23 -43.23 12.07
N ARG A 123 -3.66 -42.64 11.01
CA ARG A 123 -3.36 -43.38 9.78
C ARG A 123 -2.25 -44.42 9.97
N MET A 124 -1.25 -44.13 10.82
CA MET A 124 -0.23 -45.11 11.20
C MET A 124 -0.83 -46.30 11.94
N ALA A 125 -1.80 -46.06 12.85
CA ALA A 125 -2.49 -47.14 13.57
C ALA A 125 -3.32 -48.03 12.63
N GLU A 126 -4.02 -47.44 11.65
CA GLU A 126 -4.72 -48.20 10.61
C GLU A 126 -3.75 -49.05 9.77
N CYS A 127 -2.56 -48.51 9.45
CA CYS A 127 -1.52 -49.28 8.75
C CYS A 127 -0.97 -50.42 9.60
N GLU A 128 -0.81 -50.21 10.92
CA GLU A 128 -0.39 -51.25 11.86
C GLU A 128 -1.40 -52.39 11.93
N GLU A 129 -2.70 -52.07 12.03
CA GLU A 129 -3.77 -53.06 12.00
C GLU A 129 -3.75 -53.87 10.70
N ALA A 130 -3.64 -53.20 9.55
CA ALA A 130 -3.59 -53.87 8.24
C ALA A 130 -2.32 -54.73 8.05
N LEU A 131 -1.18 -54.35 8.64
CA LEU A 131 0.06 -55.12 8.56
C LEU A 131 0.08 -56.31 9.51
N SER A 132 -0.65 -56.26 10.63
CA SER A 132 -0.58 -57.24 11.72
C SER A 132 -0.82 -58.69 11.30
N GLY A 133 -1.58 -58.93 10.24
CA GLY A 133 -1.82 -60.27 9.68
C GLY A 133 -0.66 -60.84 8.84
N TYR A 134 0.33 -60.01 8.49
CA TYR A 134 1.41 -60.36 7.55
C TYR A 134 2.82 -60.21 8.13
N VAL A 135 2.97 -59.64 9.34
CA VAL A 135 4.26 -59.42 10.00
C VAL A 135 4.24 -59.94 11.45
N ASP A 136 5.41 -60.26 11.99
CA ASP A 136 5.60 -60.77 13.37
C ASP A 136 6.11 -59.70 14.35
N TRP A 137 6.15 -58.43 13.93
CA TRP A 137 6.65 -57.28 14.69
C TRP A 137 5.63 -56.12 14.74
N SER A 138 5.77 -55.22 15.72
CA SER A 138 4.92 -54.02 15.83
C SER A 138 5.50 -52.83 15.07
N LEU A 139 4.69 -52.23 14.18
CA LEU A 139 5.05 -51.00 13.46
C LEU A 139 5.33 -49.85 14.42
N SER A 140 4.49 -49.73 15.44
CA SER A 140 4.63 -48.77 16.51
C SER A 140 5.97 -48.86 17.26
N ASP A 141 6.43 -50.08 17.54
CA ASP A 141 7.68 -50.31 18.25
C ASP A 141 8.90 -50.01 17.38
N VAL A 142 8.86 -50.40 16.10
CA VAL A 142 9.94 -50.11 15.14
C VAL A 142 10.12 -48.60 14.94
N VAL A 143 9.03 -47.85 14.74
CA VAL A 143 9.09 -46.39 14.54
C VAL A 143 9.59 -45.65 15.79
N ARG A 144 9.22 -46.13 16.99
CA ARG A 144 9.69 -45.56 18.25
C ARG A 144 11.13 -45.96 18.61
N GLY A 145 11.67 -47.00 17.96
CA GLY A 145 12.96 -47.57 18.31
C GLY A 145 12.93 -48.29 19.66
N ALA A 146 11.84 -48.99 19.97
CA ALA A 146 11.69 -49.73 21.22
C ALA A 146 12.75 -50.85 21.32
N ALA A 147 13.17 -51.16 22.55
CA ALA A 147 14.13 -52.23 22.79
C ALA A 147 13.57 -53.59 22.33
N GLY A 148 14.31 -54.29 21.47
CA GLY A 148 13.89 -55.58 20.90
C GLY A 148 13.13 -55.49 19.57
N ALA A 149 12.77 -54.29 19.10
CA ALA A 149 12.21 -54.11 17.76
C ALA A 149 13.26 -54.41 16.68
N PRO A 150 12.88 -55.01 15.53
CA PRO A 150 13.81 -55.28 14.45
C PRO A 150 14.31 -53.97 13.80
N GLY A 151 15.53 -54.02 13.25
CA GLY A 151 16.15 -52.86 12.60
C GLY A 151 15.63 -52.58 11.18
N LEU A 152 15.81 -51.34 10.73
CA LEU A 152 15.48 -50.90 9.37
C LEU A 152 16.48 -51.38 8.29
N ASP A 153 17.51 -52.15 8.68
CA ASP A 153 18.43 -52.83 7.77
C ASP A 153 17.78 -54.06 7.10
N ARG A 154 16.74 -54.63 7.71
CA ARG A 154 15.94 -55.73 7.16
C ARG A 154 14.95 -55.25 6.10
N VAL A 155 15.00 -55.84 4.90
CA VAL A 155 14.10 -55.46 3.79
C VAL A 155 12.62 -55.71 4.11
N ASP A 156 12.33 -56.81 4.81
CA ASP A 156 11.00 -57.21 5.22
C ASP A 156 10.40 -56.30 6.30
N VAL A 157 11.23 -55.47 6.94
CA VAL A 157 10.82 -54.44 7.90
C VAL A 157 10.78 -53.06 7.24
N VAL A 158 11.84 -52.67 6.54
CA VAL A 158 11.99 -51.31 6.00
C VAL A 158 10.93 -50.96 4.96
N GLN A 159 10.53 -51.91 4.10
CA GLN A 159 9.53 -51.64 3.07
C GLN A 159 8.13 -51.39 3.68
N PRO A 160 7.59 -52.26 4.55
CA PRO A 160 6.31 -52.00 5.22
C PRO A 160 6.30 -50.73 6.09
N VAL A 161 7.38 -50.45 6.84
CA VAL A 161 7.47 -49.21 7.65
C VAL A 161 7.49 -47.98 6.75
N SER A 162 8.25 -48.01 5.65
CA SER A 162 8.28 -46.90 4.68
C SER A 162 6.91 -46.69 4.03
N PHE A 163 6.22 -47.77 3.66
CA PHE A 163 4.85 -47.72 3.15
C PHE A 163 3.90 -47.03 4.14
N ALA A 164 3.91 -47.44 5.41
CA ALA A 164 3.04 -46.85 6.42
C ALA A 164 3.32 -45.35 6.64
N VAL A 165 4.60 -44.94 6.66
CA VAL A 165 5.00 -43.54 6.75
C VAL A 165 4.50 -42.75 5.53
N MET A 166 4.70 -43.26 4.31
CA MET A 166 4.24 -42.59 3.08
C MET A 166 2.72 -42.42 3.03
N VAL A 167 1.97 -43.47 3.36
CA VAL A 167 0.50 -43.44 3.39
C VAL A 167 -0.02 -42.47 4.47
N SER A 168 0.64 -42.43 5.62
CA SER A 168 0.27 -41.53 6.73
C SER A 168 0.65 -40.07 6.44
N LEU A 169 1.78 -39.82 5.77
CA LEU A 169 2.14 -38.49 5.26
C LEU A 169 1.14 -38.01 4.20
N ALA A 170 0.69 -38.89 3.29
CA ALA A 170 -0.32 -38.53 2.30
C ALA A 170 -1.64 -38.11 2.97
N ALA A 171 -2.06 -38.81 4.04
CA ALA A 171 -3.22 -38.43 4.84
C ALA A 171 -3.03 -37.07 5.53
N LEU A 172 -1.84 -36.80 6.08
CA LEU A 172 -1.50 -35.49 6.64
C LEU A 172 -1.58 -34.37 5.59
N TRP A 173 -1.00 -34.55 4.41
CA TRP A 173 -1.09 -33.57 3.33
C TRP A 173 -2.53 -33.30 2.87
N ARG A 174 -3.34 -34.35 2.73
CA ARG A 174 -4.77 -34.20 2.42
C ARG A 174 -5.52 -33.45 3.51
N SER A 175 -5.18 -33.65 4.78
CA SER A 175 -5.78 -32.90 5.90
C SER A 175 -5.45 -31.40 5.87
N LEU A 176 -4.35 -31.02 5.20
CA LEU A 176 -4.00 -29.64 4.88
C LEU A 176 -4.68 -29.12 3.60
N GLY A 177 -5.66 -29.85 3.05
CA GLY A 177 -6.37 -29.50 1.82
C GLY A 177 -5.56 -29.65 0.53
N VAL A 178 -4.36 -30.24 0.61
CA VAL A 178 -3.51 -30.52 -0.56
C VAL A 178 -3.89 -31.88 -1.11
N GLU A 179 -4.78 -31.89 -2.09
CA GLU A 179 -5.23 -33.11 -2.77
C GLU A 179 -4.38 -33.42 -4.01
N PRO A 180 -3.96 -34.68 -4.23
CA PRO A 180 -3.22 -35.06 -5.43
C PRO A 180 -4.14 -35.06 -6.65
N ALA A 181 -3.76 -34.30 -7.67
CA ALA A 181 -4.34 -34.40 -9.01
C ALA A 181 -3.80 -35.59 -9.79
N ALA A 182 -2.65 -36.13 -9.38
CA ALA A 182 -2.08 -37.37 -9.86
C ALA A 182 -1.15 -37.97 -8.79
N VAL A 183 -0.86 -39.27 -8.89
CA VAL A 183 0.18 -39.94 -8.11
C VAL A 183 1.18 -40.62 -9.05
N VAL A 184 2.43 -40.69 -8.61
CA VAL A 184 3.49 -41.49 -9.25
C VAL A 184 4.31 -42.15 -8.16
N GLY A 185 4.64 -43.43 -8.34
CA GLY A 185 5.51 -44.17 -7.44
C GLY A 185 6.78 -44.63 -8.16
N HIS A 186 7.84 -44.86 -7.40
CA HIS A 186 9.09 -45.44 -7.86
C HIS A 186 9.32 -46.78 -7.16
N SER A 187 9.38 -47.89 -7.91
CA SER A 187 9.55 -49.24 -7.34
C SER A 187 8.49 -49.52 -6.26
N GLN A 188 8.90 -49.89 -5.02
CA GLN A 188 7.98 -50.13 -3.90
C GLN A 188 7.08 -48.94 -3.56
N GLY A 189 7.49 -47.70 -3.89
CA GLY A 189 6.69 -46.50 -3.67
C GLY A 189 5.36 -46.53 -4.43
N GLU A 190 5.27 -47.31 -5.53
CA GLU A 190 4.01 -47.52 -6.24
C GLU A 190 2.94 -48.20 -5.39
N ILE A 191 3.31 -48.99 -4.37
CA ILE A 191 2.33 -49.65 -3.48
C ILE A 191 1.63 -48.58 -2.63
N ALA A 192 2.38 -47.61 -2.10
CA ALA A 192 1.81 -46.46 -1.40
C ALA A 192 0.98 -45.57 -2.33
N ALA A 193 1.47 -45.30 -3.55
CA ALA A 193 0.74 -44.55 -4.56
C ALA A 193 -0.60 -45.22 -4.92
N ALA A 194 -0.62 -46.55 -5.06
CA ALA A 194 -1.82 -47.32 -5.38
C ALA A 194 -2.84 -47.29 -4.23
N CYS A 195 -2.38 -47.39 -2.97
CA CYS A 195 -3.23 -47.21 -1.80
C CYS A 195 -3.84 -45.79 -1.75
N VAL A 196 -3.02 -44.74 -1.93
CA VAL A 196 -3.44 -43.34 -1.83
C VAL A 196 -4.38 -42.92 -2.98
N ALA A 197 -4.19 -43.49 -4.17
CA ALA A 197 -5.10 -43.32 -5.30
C ALA A 197 -6.44 -44.06 -5.13
N GLY A 198 -6.51 -45.01 -4.19
CA GLY A 198 -7.68 -45.87 -3.95
C GLY A 198 -7.74 -47.09 -4.86
N ALA A 199 -6.66 -47.41 -5.58
CA ALA A 199 -6.57 -48.60 -6.41
C ALA A 199 -6.54 -49.89 -5.59
N LEU A 200 -5.87 -49.85 -4.44
CA LEU A 200 -5.82 -50.94 -3.47
C LEU A 200 -6.48 -50.50 -2.17
N THR A 201 -7.13 -51.44 -1.48
CA THR A 201 -7.50 -51.24 -0.08
C THR A 201 -6.23 -51.16 0.78
N LEU A 202 -6.35 -50.66 2.02
CA LEU A 202 -5.19 -50.63 2.91
C LEU A 202 -4.67 -52.04 3.22
N ASP A 203 -5.57 -53.02 3.43
CA ASP A 203 -5.20 -54.43 3.64
C ASP A 203 -4.54 -55.05 2.41
N ASP A 204 -5.08 -54.83 1.20
CA ASP A 204 -4.43 -55.32 -0.03
C ASP A 204 -3.03 -54.73 -0.23
N ALA A 205 -2.87 -53.43 0.04
CA ALA A 205 -1.56 -52.77 -0.07
C ALA A 205 -0.59 -53.23 1.02
N ALA A 206 -1.07 -53.46 2.25
CA ALA A 206 -0.30 -54.03 3.35
C ALA A 206 0.16 -55.46 3.02
N ARG A 207 -0.73 -56.30 2.46
CA ARG A 207 -0.41 -57.63 1.93
C ARG A 207 0.68 -57.56 0.88
N VAL A 208 0.52 -56.68 -0.13
CA VAL A 208 1.51 -56.53 -1.21
C VAL A 208 2.86 -56.14 -0.63
N VAL A 209 2.96 -55.10 0.21
CA VAL A 209 4.25 -54.64 0.72
C VAL A 209 4.91 -55.67 1.63
N ALA A 210 4.16 -56.32 2.53
CA ALA A 210 4.71 -57.28 3.49
C ALA A 210 5.15 -58.60 2.84
N LEU A 211 4.31 -59.19 1.98
CA LEU A 211 4.64 -60.47 1.35
C LEU A 211 5.71 -60.31 0.27
N ARG A 212 5.69 -59.20 -0.49
CA ARG A 212 6.75 -58.88 -1.45
C ARG A 212 8.09 -58.67 -0.76
N SER A 213 8.13 -57.92 0.34
CA SER A 213 9.38 -57.66 1.06
C SER A 213 9.91 -58.92 1.75
N ALA A 214 9.03 -59.79 2.25
CA ALA A 214 9.41 -61.10 2.78
C ALA A 214 10.04 -62.01 1.70
N ALA A 215 9.44 -62.11 0.51
CA ALA A 215 10.01 -62.88 -0.60
C ALA A 215 11.39 -62.35 -1.04
N ILE A 216 11.58 -61.02 -1.03
CA ILE A 216 12.87 -60.39 -1.34
C ILE A 216 13.98 -60.81 -0.36
N ALA A 217 13.66 -61.14 0.89
CA ALA A 217 14.65 -61.58 1.87
C ALA A 217 15.44 -62.82 1.42
N ALA A 218 14.88 -63.66 0.54
CA ALA A 218 15.59 -64.79 -0.07
C ALA A 218 16.75 -64.36 -1.01
N LEU A 219 16.77 -63.09 -1.43
CA LEU A 219 17.80 -62.50 -2.30
C LEU A 219 18.83 -61.65 -1.52
N SER A 220 18.63 -61.43 -0.23
CA SER A 220 19.54 -60.65 0.62
C SER A 220 20.95 -61.24 0.63
N GLY A 221 21.95 -60.35 0.66
CA GLY A 221 23.38 -60.67 0.56
C GLY A 221 23.89 -61.11 -0.82
N GLN A 222 23.03 -61.25 -1.84
CA GLN A 222 23.42 -61.79 -3.15
C GLN A 222 23.54 -60.73 -4.26
N GLY A 223 23.25 -59.46 -3.97
CA GLY A 223 23.24 -58.39 -4.96
C GLY A 223 23.53 -57.01 -4.40
N GLY A 224 23.44 -55.99 -5.24
CA GLY A 224 23.51 -54.60 -4.81
C GLY A 224 23.04 -53.64 -5.88
N MET A 225 23.14 -52.34 -5.59
CA MET A 225 22.76 -51.27 -6.52
C MET A 225 23.72 -50.07 -6.46
N VAL A 226 23.93 -49.41 -7.60
CA VAL A 226 24.78 -48.23 -7.78
C VAL A 226 24.00 -47.15 -8.53
N SER A 227 23.92 -45.95 -7.97
CA SER A 227 23.43 -44.75 -8.65
C SER A 227 24.54 -44.12 -9.49
N LEU A 228 24.20 -43.70 -10.72
CA LEU A 228 25.09 -43.08 -11.70
C LEU A 228 24.52 -41.75 -12.16
N SER A 229 25.36 -40.74 -12.29
CA SER A 229 25.00 -39.46 -12.92
C SER A 229 25.21 -39.50 -14.43
N LEU A 230 24.53 -40.44 -15.12
CA LEU A 230 24.62 -40.65 -16.57
C LEU A 230 23.25 -40.95 -17.20
N PRO A 231 23.05 -40.60 -18.50
CA PRO A 231 21.87 -40.99 -19.26
C PRO A 231 21.74 -42.51 -19.46
N ALA A 232 20.50 -42.98 -19.61
CA ALA A 232 20.19 -44.41 -19.72
C ALA A 232 20.92 -45.12 -20.88
N ASP A 233 21.06 -44.48 -22.04
CA ASP A 233 21.70 -45.10 -23.21
C ASP A 233 23.22 -45.29 -23.03
N GLU A 234 23.86 -44.37 -22.33
CA GLU A 234 25.27 -44.49 -21.98
C GLU A 234 25.49 -45.61 -20.96
N VAL A 235 24.64 -45.68 -19.93
CA VAL A 235 24.69 -46.76 -18.94
C VAL A 235 24.45 -48.12 -19.59
N ARG A 236 23.45 -48.24 -20.49
CA ARG A 236 23.22 -49.47 -21.27
C ARG A 236 24.46 -49.90 -22.04
N THR A 237 25.19 -48.95 -22.61
CA THR A 237 26.44 -49.24 -23.34
C THR A 237 27.53 -49.75 -22.40
N ARG A 238 27.72 -49.09 -21.24
CA ARG A 238 28.72 -49.46 -20.23
C ARG A 238 28.46 -50.85 -19.62
N ILE A 239 27.21 -51.19 -19.30
CA ILE A 239 26.90 -52.44 -18.61
C ILE A 239 26.93 -53.68 -19.53
N ARG A 240 26.91 -53.52 -20.87
CA ARG A 240 27.04 -54.64 -21.83
C ARG A 240 28.30 -55.46 -21.61
N GLY A 241 29.41 -54.82 -21.21
CA GLY A 241 30.69 -55.50 -20.95
C GLY A 241 30.66 -56.48 -19.77
N PHE A 242 29.62 -56.45 -18.92
CA PHE A 242 29.51 -57.31 -17.74
C PHE A 242 28.73 -58.61 -17.99
N GLY A 243 28.34 -58.90 -19.23
CA GLY A 243 27.81 -60.21 -19.64
C GLY A 243 26.44 -60.53 -19.02
N GLY A 244 25.57 -59.54 -18.87
CA GLY A 244 24.21 -59.72 -18.30
C GLY A 244 24.16 -59.78 -16.77
N ARG A 245 25.29 -59.71 -16.07
CA ARG A 245 25.35 -59.67 -14.60
C ARG A 245 24.84 -58.38 -13.97
N LEU A 246 24.71 -57.32 -14.77
CA LEU A 246 24.19 -56.01 -14.38
C LEU A 246 22.94 -55.68 -15.21
N SER A 247 21.97 -55.04 -14.59
CA SER A 247 20.74 -54.55 -15.21
C SER A 247 20.59 -53.04 -14.95
N LEU A 248 20.05 -52.31 -15.93
CA LEU A 248 19.57 -50.95 -15.70
C LEU A 248 18.31 -51.05 -14.84
N ALA A 249 18.41 -50.65 -13.58
CA ALA A 249 17.37 -50.80 -12.57
C ALA A 249 16.35 -49.67 -12.62
N ALA A 250 16.82 -48.42 -12.78
CA ALA A 250 15.96 -47.24 -12.78
C ALA A 250 16.51 -46.12 -13.65
N VAL A 251 15.60 -45.37 -14.26
CA VAL A 251 15.83 -44.10 -14.96
C VAL A 251 15.04 -43.03 -14.20
N ASN A 252 15.72 -42.31 -13.32
CA ASN A 252 15.12 -41.33 -12.39
C ASN A 252 15.04 -39.92 -12.98
N GLY A 253 15.90 -39.61 -13.93
CA GLY A 253 15.94 -38.35 -14.66
C GLY A 253 16.85 -38.46 -15.88
N PRO A 254 16.88 -37.43 -16.74
CA PRO A 254 17.72 -37.38 -17.94
C PRO A 254 19.20 -37.74 -17.70
N SER A 255 19.74 -37.45 -16.52
CA SER A 255 21.12 -37.73 -16.13
C SER A 255 21.23 -38.52 -14.82
N SER A 256 20.16 -39.18 -14.37
CA SER A 256 20.10 -39.87 -13.08
C SER A 256 19.57 -41.28 -13.26
N THR A 257 20.45 -42.28 -13.10
CA THR A 257 20.13 -43.70 -13.34
C THR A 257 20.65 -44.59 -12.20
N VAL A 258 20.13 -45.81 -12.12
CA VAL A 258 20.56 -46.83 -11.16
C VAL A 258 20.83 -48.14 -11.88
N VAL A 259 21.93 -48.80 -11.52
CA VAL A 259 22.31 -50.14 -11.97
C VAL A 259 22.24 -51.11 -10.80
N SER A 260 21.70 -52.30 -11.03
CA SER A 260 21.58 -53.38 -10.04
C SER A 260 22.22 -54.66 -10.57
N GLY A 261 22.80 -55.48 -9.71
CA GLY A 261 23.27 -56.81 -10.11
C GLY A 261 24.28 -57.41 -9.15
N ASP A 262 25.16 -58.25 -9.71
CA ASP A 262 26.24 -58.93 -8.98
C ASP A 262 27.17 -57.94 -8.26
N PRO A 263 27.51 -58.15 -6.98
CA PRO A 263 28.35 -57.22 -6.22
C PRO A 263 29.72 -56.97 -6.85
N GLY A 264 30.40 -58.00 -7.35
CA GLY A 264 31.72 -57.86 -7.96
C GLY A 264 31.69 -57.14 -9.31
N ALA A 265 30.64 -57.36 -10.10
CA ALA A 265 30.41 -56.60 -11.33
C ALA A 265 30.12 -55.11 -11.05
N LEU A 266 29.37 -54.80 -9.99
CA LEU A 266 29.12 -53.42 -9.57
C LEU A 266 30.39 -52.72 -9.08
N ASP A 267 31.29 -53.44 -8.40
CA ASP A 267 32.57 -52.90 -7.96
C ASP A 267 33.47 -52.56 -9.16
N GLY A 268 33.48 -53.42 -10.19
CA GLY A 268 34.13 -53.13 -11.47
C GLY A 268 33.54 -51.91 -12.19
N LEU A 269 32.21 -51.76 -12.17
CA LEU A 269 31.54 -50.59 -12.74
C LEU A 269 31.87 -49.30 -11.98
N LEU A 270 31.93 -49.34 -10.64
CA LEU A 270 32.32 -48.21 -9.80
C LEU A 270 33.75 -47.75 -10.11
N ALA A 271 34.70 -48.70 -10.16
CA ALA A 271 36.09 -48.39 -10.49
C ALA A 271 36.23 -47.77 -11.90
N ALA A 272 35.48 -48.28 -12.89
CA ALA A 272 35.47 -47.70 -14.24
C ALA A 272 34.90 -46.27 -14.26
N CYS A 273 33.82 -46.02 -13.53
CA CYS A 273 33.24 -44.68 -13.41
C CYS A 273 34.21 -43.70 -12.72
N GLU A 274 34.88 -44.14 -11.67
CA GLU A 274 35.88 -43.33 -10.95
C GLU A 274 37.07 -42.96 -11.85
N ALA A 275 37.58 -43.91 -12.64
CA ALA A 275 38.67 -43.67 -13.59
C ALA A 275 38.30 -42.65 -14.68
N GLU A 276 37.02 -42.55 -15.04
CA GLU A 276 36.49 -41.64 -16.05
C GLU A 276 35.92 -40.33 -15.47
N GLY A 277 35.99 -40.13 -14.15
CA GLY A 277 35.45 -38.94 -13.47
C GLY A 277 33.92 -38.88 -13.41
N VAL A 278 33.23 -40.01 -13.63
CA VAL A 278 31.77 -40.12 -13.53
C VAL A 278 31.36 -40.31 -12.08
N ARG A 279 30.40 -39.49 -11.61
CA ARG A 279 29.85 -39.62 -10.26
C ARG A 279 29.02 -40.91 -10.15
N ALA A 280 29.45 -41.79 -9.25
CA ALA A 280 28.79 -43.04 -8.95
C ALA A 280 28.72 -43.27 -7.42
N ARG A 281 27.62 -43.82 -6.91
CA ARG A 281 27.43 -44.07 -5.46
C ARG A 281 26.68 -45.37 -5.20
N ARG A 282 27.20 -46.19 -4.28
CA ARG A 282 26.49 -47.40 -3.80
C ARG A 282 25.22 -47.02 -3.05
N ILE A 283 24.12 -47.70 -3.32
CA ILE A 283 22.87 -47.59 -2.56
C ILE A 283 22.89 -48.68 -1.48
N SER A 284 22.44 -48.35 -0.27
CA SER A 284 22.41 -49.27 0.88
C SER A 284 21.29 -50.31 0.72
N VAL A 285 21.54 -51.29 -0.15
CA VAL A 285 20.69 -52.43 -0.48
C VAL A 285 21.60 -53.62 -0.77
N ASP A 286 21.29 -54.80 -0.24
CA ASP A 286 22.08 -56.03 -0.33
C ASP A 286 21.49 -57.09 -1.30
N TYR A 287 20.52 -56.68 -2.12
CA TYR A 287 19.90 -57.46 -3.18
C TYR A 287 19.76 -56.61 -4.46
N ALA A 288 19.65 -57.25 -5.62
CA ALA A 288 19.50 -56.55 -6.91
C ALA A 288 18.03 -56.53 -7.38
N SER A 289 17.25 -55.55 -6.90
CA SER A 289 15.92 -55.26 -7.47
C SER A 289 16.01 -54.81 -8.93
N HIS A 290 14.94 -54.99 -9.70
CA HIS A 290 14.84 -54.58 -11.11
C HIS A 290 15.88 -55.25 -12.01
N SER A 291 16.18 -56.53 -11.70
CA SER A 291 17.18 -57.34 -12.39
C SER A 291 16.71 -58.77 -12.60
N ALA A 292 17.43 -59.54 -13.43
CA ALA A 292 17.18 -60.95 -13.65
C ALA A 292 17.17 -61.80 -12.36
N GLN A 293 17.81 -61.32 -11.27
CA GLN A 293 17.79 -62.01 -9.98
C GLN A 293 16.37 -62.20 -9.43
N VAL A 294 15.46 -61.28 -9.74
CA VAL A 294 14.06 -61.29 -9.28
C VAL A 294 13.24 -62.43 -9.91
N GLU A 295 13.65 -62.98 -11.05
CA GLU A 295 12.92 -64.06 -11.75
C GLU A 295 12.74 -65.30 -10.87
N ARG A 296 13.65 -65.52 -9.91
CA ARG A 296 13.54 -66.61 -8.92
C ARG A 296 12.31 -66.49 -8.02
N LEU A 297 11.79 -65.28 -7.83
CA LEU A 297 10.66 -64.99 -6.97
C LEU A 297 9.31 -64.99 -7.71
N GLU A 298 9.30 -65.22 -9.04
CA GLU A 298 8.08 -65.08 -9.85
C GLU A 298 6.94 -65.98 -9.36
N ALA A 299 7.22 -67.27 -9.15
CA ALA A 299 6.22 -68.24 -8.68
C ALA A 299 5.74 -67.93 -7.25
N GLU A 300 6.66 -67.59 -6.35
CA GLU A 300 6.36 -67.25 -4.95
C GLU A 300 5.49 -65.99 -4.85
N LEU A 301 5.81 -64.95 -5.61
CA LEU A 301 5.03 -63.70 -5.65
C LEU A 301 3.65 -63.90 -6.28
N ALA A 302 3.55 -64.73 -7.33
CA ALA A 302 2.27 -65.05 -7.95
C ALA A 302 1.32 -65.75 -6.97
N GLU A 303 1.83 -66.69 -6.18
CA GLU A 303 1.06 -67.37 -5.14
C GLU A 303 0.69 -66.43 -3.99
N ALA A 304 1.68 -65.75 -3.40
CA ALA A 304 1.50 -64.89 -2.23
C ALA A 304 0.51 -63.73 -2.49
N LEU A 305 0.51 -63.18 -3.71
CA LEU A 305 -0.28 -62.00 -4.07
C LEU A 305 -1.58 -62.34 -4.84
N GLY A 306 -1.92 -63.61 -5.06
CA GLY A 306 -3.13 -64.01 -5.79
C GLY A 306 -4.46 -63.55 -5.16
N GLY A 307 -4.44 -63.16 -3.88
CA GLY A 307 -5.57 -62.61 -3.14
C GLY A 307 -5.87 -61.14 -3.41
N VAL A 308 -4.95 -60.38 -4.03
CA VAL A 308 -5.08 -58.93 -4.22
C VAL A 308 -6.20 -58.61 -5.20
N ARG A 309 -7.01 -57.58 -4.90
CA ARG A 309 -8.15 -57.16 -5.72
C ARG A 309 -8.04 -55.68 -6.14
N PRO A 310 -7.27 -55.39 -7.20
CA PRO A 310 -7.10 -54.03 -7.69
C PRO A 310 -8.39 -53.46 -8.31
N ARG A 311 -8.52 -52.13 -8.26
CA ARG A 311 -9.65 -51.38 -8.82
C ARG A 311 -9.15 -50.16 -9.58
N SER A 312 -9.93 -49.66 -10.53
CA SER A 312 -9.66 -48.38 -11.20
C SER A 312 -9.80 -47.21 -10.21
N ALA A 313 -8.71 -46.49 -10.01
CA ALA A 313 -8.61 -45.36 -9.10
C ALA A 313 -9.23 -44.09 -9.70
N ALA A 314 -9.83 -43.25 -8.85
CA ALA A 314 -10.33 -41.95 -9.24
C ALA A 314 -9.19 -40.91 -9.42
N VAL A 315 -8.10 -41.06 -8.67
CA VAL A 315 -6.90 -40.24 -8.82
C VAL A 315 -6.02 -40.85 -9.92
N PRO A 316 -5.65 -40.10 -10.98
CA PRO A 316 -4.77 -40.57 -12.03
C PRO A 316 -3.45 -41.16 -11.49
N PHE A 317 -3.15 -42.39 -11.89
CA PHE A 317 -1.95 -43.12 -11.47
C PHE A 317 -0.96 -43.22 -12.63
N TYR A 318 0.24 -42.67 -12.44
CA TYR A 318 1.34 -42.78 -13.39
C TYR A 318 2.29 -43.87 -12.91
N SER A 319 2.36 -44.94 -13.70
CA SER A 319 3.23 -46.09 -13.42
C SER A 319 4.64 -45.81 -13.92
N SER A 320 5.61 -46.08 -13.07
CA SER A 320 7.03 -46.17 -13.43
C SER A 320 7.39 -47.50 -14.10
N VAL A 321 6.50 -48.50 -14.10
CA VAL A 321 6.69 -49.74 -14.88
C VAL A 321 6.38 -49.51 -16.36
N THR A 322 5.34 -48.73 -16.66
CA THR A 322 4.93 -48.42 -18.04
C THR A 322 5.36 -47.02 -18.51
N GLY A 323 5.94 -46.21 -17.63
CA GLY A 323 6.40 -44.85 -17.92
C GLY A 323 5.28 -43.83 -18.19
N GLY A 324 4.05 -44.08 -17.74
CA GLY A 324 2.89 -43.25 -18.10
C GLY A 324 1.62 -43.57 -17.33
N LEU A 325 0.51 -42.93 -17.73
CA LEU A 325 -0.81 -43.13 -17.13
C LEU A 325 -1.26 -44.60 -17.31
N LEU A 326 -1.71 -45.22 -16.23
CA LEU A 326 -2.14 -46.62 -16.19
C LEU A 326 -3.51 -46.75 -15.51
N ASP A 327 -4.41 -47.55 -16.08
CA ASP A 327 -5.63 -47.97 -15.37
C ASP A 327 -5.25 -48.98 -14.28
N THR A 328 -5.53 -48.62 -13.04
CA THR A 328 -5.08 -49.37 -11.88
C THR A 328 -5.85 -50.67 -11.63
N ALA A 329 -6.86 -51.01 -12.42
CA ALA A 329 -7.49 -52.34 -12.37
C ALA A 329 -6.52 -53.49 -12.71
N VAL A 330 -5.36 -53.18 -13.31
CA VAL A 330 -4.34 -54.18 -13.68
C VAL A 330 -3.25 -54.39 -12.63
N LEU A 331 -3.35 -53.76 -11.44
CA LEU A 331 -2.36 -53.88 -10.35
C LEU A 331 -2.45 -55.21 -9.58
N ASP A 332 -2.46 -56.32 -10.33
CA ASP A 332 -2.54 -57.69 -9.82
C ASP A 332 -1.16 -58.25 -9.41
N ALA A 333 -1.11 -59.52 -8.99
CA ALA A 333 0.13 -60.21 -8.62
C ALA A 333 1.20 -60.15 -9.74
N GLY A 334 0.77 -60.30 -11.00
CA GLY A 334 1.66 -60.22 -12.16
C GLY A 334 2.23 -58.83 -12.36
N TYR A 335 1.46 -57.78 -12.09
CA TYR A 335 1.95 -56.41 -12.07
C TYR A 335 3.00 -56.20 -10.97
N TRP A 336 2.76 -56.66 -9.75
CA TRP A 336 3.71 -56.46 -8.65
C TRP A 336 5.03 -57.22 -8.82
N TYR A 337 4.98 -58.39 -9.48
CA TYR A 337 6.19 -59.06 -9.97
C TYR A 337 6.93 -58.20 -11.01
N ARG A 338 6.23 -57.71 -12.06
CA ARG A 338 6.82 -56.82 -13.07
C ARG A 338 7.39 -55.55 -12.45
N ASN A 339 6.71 -54.94 -11.49
CA ASN A 339 7.20 -53.78 -10.73
C ASN A 339 8.53 -54.07 -10.03
N LEU A 340 8.72 -55.26 -9.45
CA LEU A 340 9.99 -55.64 -8.83
C LEU A 340 11.06 -56.05 -9.86
N ARG A 341 10.68 -56.60 -11.01
CA ARG A 341 11.58 -57.19 -12.01
C ARG A 341 12.06 -56.21 -13.08
N GLN A 342 11.17 -55.36 -13.60
CA GLN A 342 11.44 -54.49 -14.75
C GLN A 342 12.13 -53.19 -14.32
N THR A 343 12.76 -52.52 -15.29
CA THR A 343 13.36 -51.19 -15.10
C THR A 343 12.29 -50.18 -14.70
N VAL A 344 12.64 -49.30 -13.75
CA VAL A 344 11.79 -48.20 -13.29
C VAL A 344 11.95 -46.99 -14.22
N GLU A 345 10.98 -46.75 -15.09
CA GLU A 345 10.90 -45.63 -16.05
C GLU A 345 10.28 -44.37 -15.40
N PHE A 346 10.88 -43.88 -14.31
CA PHE A 346 10.37 -42.75 -13.53
C PHE A 346 10.50 -41.40 -14.25
N GLU A 347 11.58 -41.18 -15.00
CA GLU A 347 11.76 -40.01 -15.86
C GLU A 347 10.60 -39.89 -16.85
N GLN A 348 10.25 -40.98 -17.53
CA GLN A 348 9.19 -40.99 -18.52
C GLN A 348 7.82 -40.65 -17.89
N ALA A 349 7.52 -41.21 -16.72
CA ALA A 349 6.32 -40.91 -15.96
C ALA A 349 6.25 -39.44 -15.51
N THR A 350 7.38 -38.88 -15.06
CA THR A 350 7.51 -37.47 -14.66
C THR A 350 7.34 -36.53 -15.85
N THR A 351 7.99 -36.85 -16.98
CA THR A 351 7.83 -36.13 -18.25
C THR A 351 6.38 -36.15 -18.74
N ALA A 352 5.64 -37.25 -18.54
CA ALA A 352 4.22 -37.33 -18.86
C ALA A 352 3.35 -36.41 -17.97
N LEU A 353 3.68 -36.30 -16.68
CA LEU A 353 3.02 -35.37 -15.74
C LEU A 353 3.26 -33.90 -16.13
N LEU A 354 4.51 -33.55 -16.45
CA LEU A 354 4.89 -32.19 -16.90
C LEU A 354 4.15 -31.80 -18.18
N LYS A 355 4.04 -32.71 -19.15
CA LYS A 355 3.27 -32.51 -20.40
C LYS A 355 1.77 -32.26 -20.16
N ARG A 356 1.24 -32.65 -19.01
CA ARG A 356 -0.16 -32.39 -18.59
C ARG A 356 -0.31 -31.08 -17.81
N GLY A 357 0.75 -30.30 -17.67
CA GLY A 357 0.75 -29.03 -16.95
C GLY A 357 0.83 -29.18 -15.42
N ILE A 358 1.18 -30.37 -14.91
CA ILE A 358 1.44 -30.56 -13.48
C ILE A 358 2.88 -30.11 -13.21
N THR A 359 3.03 -29.01 -12.48
CA THR A 359 4.33 -28.39 -12.17
C THR A 359 4.65 -28.36 -10.68
N VAL A 360 3.75 -28.83 -9.82
CA VAL A 360 3.99 -28.91 -8.36
C VAL A 360 4.04 -30.38 -7.96
N PHE A 361 5.18 -30.79 -7.38
CA PHE A 361 5.45 -32.16 -6.98
C PHE A 361 5.74 -32.19 -5.48
N VAL A 362 5.00 -33.01 -4.74
CA VAL A 362 5.26 -33.28 -3.33
C VAL A 362 5.81 -34.69 -3.22
N GLU A 363 7.09 -34.81 -2.86
CA GLU A 363 7.68 -36.10 -2.52
C GLU A 363 7.22 -36.51 -1.12
N VAL A 364 6.28 -37.46 -1.08
CA VAL A 364 5.61 -37.91 0.14
C VAL A 364 6.45 -39.01 0.78
N SER A 365 7.52 -38.61 1.47
CA SER A 365 8.49 -39.54 2.06
C SER A 365 9.19 -38.98 3.30
N ALA A 366 9.95 -39.84 3.97
CA ALA A 366 10.77 -39.49 5.13
C ALA A 366 12.01 -38.63 4.78
N HIS A 367 12.44 -38.63 3.52
CA HIS A 367 13.58 -37.87 3.02
C HIS A 367 13.55 -37.81 1.48
N PRO A 368 13.84 -36.67 0.84
CA PRO A 368 13.81 -36.57 -0.62
C PRO A 368 14.95 -37.36 -1.26
N VAL A 369 14.61 -38.27 -2.16
CA VAL A 369 15.57 -39.03 -2.99
C VAL A 369 15.24 -38.93 -4.48
N LEU A 370 14.05 -38.47 -4.86
CA LEU A 370 13.63 -38.29 -6.26
C LEU A 370 13.60 -36.83 -6.70
N ALA A 371 13.67 -35.88 -5.77
CA ALA A 371 13.61 -34.45 -6.06
C ALA A 371 14.57 -33.99 -7.18
N VAL A 372 15.80 -34.53 -7.20
CA VAL A 372 16.79 -34.24 -8.25
C VAL A 372 16.30 -34.72 -9.62
N GLY A 373 15.81 -35.96 -9.73
CA GLY A 373 15.35 -36.52 -11.01
C GLY A 373 14.11 -35.79 -11.55
N VAL A 374 13.21 -35.35 -10.66
CA VAL A 374 12.07 -34.52 -11.04
C VAL A 374 12.53 -33.14 -11.56
N GLN A 375 13.50 -32.52 -10.88
CA GLN A 375 14.05 -31.23 -11.31
C GLN A 375 14.77 -31.34 -12.66
N GLU A 376 15.60 -32.36 -12.87
CA GLU A 376 16.27 -32.60 -14.16
C GLU A 376 15.25 -32.77 -15.29
N SER A 377 14.16 -33.51 -15.04
CA SER A 377 13.09 -33.72 -16.02
C SER A 377 12.34 -32.40 -16.33
N ALA A 378 12.13 -31.55 -15.33
CA ALA A 378 11.51 -30.23 -15.50
C ALA A 378 12.41 -29.29 -16.30
N ASP A 379 13.72 -29.26 -16.00
CA ASP A 379 14.70 -28.45 -16.70
C ASP A 379 14.82 -28.88 -18.17
N ALA A 380 14.84 -30.20 -18.45
CA ALA A 380 14.86 -30.74 -19.80
C ALA A 380 13.58 -30.40 -20.61
N ALA A 381 12.46 -30.18 -19.91
CA ALA A 381 11.18 -29.77 -20.51
C ALA A 381 10.99 -28.25 -20.58
N ASP A 382 11.99 -27.44 -20.20
CA ASP A 382 11.89 -25.98 -20.02
C ASP A 382 10.67 -25.56 -19.17
N ALA A 383 10.34 -26.39 -18.16
CA ALA A 383 9.20 -26.21 -17.29
C ALA A 383 9.65 -25.69 -15.92
N ARG A 384 9.01 -24.62 -15.43
CA ARG A 384 9.22 -24.15 -14.05
C ARG A 384 8.43 -25.01 -13.08
N ALA A 385 9.06 -26.04 -12.54
CA ALA A 385 8.48 -26.91 -11.51
C ALA A 385 8.85 -26.46 -10.10
N THR A 386 7.98 -26.79 -9.14
CA THR A 386 8.22 -26.67 -7.70
C THR A 386 8.20 -28.08 -7.12
N VAL A 387 9.36 -28.52 -6.62
CA VAL A 387 9.53 -29.86 -6.05
C VAL A 387 9.78 -29.72 -4.55
N VAL A 388 8.90 -30.32 -3.75
CA VAL A 388 8.87 -30.14 -2.30
C VAL A 388 8.97 -31.50 -1.62
N ALA A 389 9.81 -31.60 -0.60
CA ALA A 389 9.94 -32.79 0.22
C ALA A 389 9.01 -32.71 1.45
N ALA A 390 8.21 -33.75 1.70
CA ALA A 390 7.34 -33.81 2.86
C ALA A 390 8.12 -33.75 4.18
N LEU A 391 9.19 -34.55 4.29
CA LEU A 391 10.11 -34.56 5.42
C LEU A 391 11.56 -34.55 4.92
N ARG A 392 12.48 -34.25 5.84
CA ARG A 392 13.93 -34.41 5.65
C ARG A 392 14.50 -35.25 6.78
N ARG A 393 15.70 -35.81 6.55
CA ARG A 393 16.39 -36.64 7.54
C ARG A 393 16.68 -35.77 8.75
N ASP A 394 16.39 -36.28 9.94
CA ASP A 394 16.52 -35.57 11.22
C ASP A 394 15.57 -34.37 11.40
N GLU A 395 14.67 -34.10 10.44
CA GLU A 395 13.66 -33.03 10.45
C GLU A 395 12.26 -33.63 10.25
N GLY A 396 11.89 -34.56 11.15
CA GLY A 396 10.71 -35.42 11.00
C GLY A 396 9.39 -34.89 11.56
N GLY A 397 9.29 -33.60 11.92
CA GLY A 397 8.16 -33.03 12.65
C GLY A 397 7.25 -32.11 11.83
N LEU A 398 6.16 -31.63 12.45
CA LEU A 398 5.19 -30.71 11.82
C LEU A 398 5.80 -29.39 11.31
N ALA A 399 6.91 -28.93 11.90
CA ALA A 399 7.62 -27.74 11.43
C ALA A 399 8.09 -27.88 9.98
N GLN A 400 8.64 -29.05 9.61
CA GLN A 400 9.09 -29.31 8.25
C GLN A 400 7.92 -29.46 7.28
N VAL A 401 6.81 -30.08 7.73
CA VAL A 401 5.57 -30.15 6.93
C VAL A 401 4.99 -28.76 6.68
N ALA A 402 5.01 -27.87 7.68
CA ALA A 402 4.56 -26.48 7.53
C ALA A 402 5.45 -25.68 6.56
N ALA A 403 6.77 -25.88 6.60
CA ALA A 403 7.71 -25.30 5.63
C ALA A 403 7.43 -25.78 4.20
N ALA A 404 7.27 -27.09 4.02
CA ALA A 404 6.88 -27.67 2.75
C ALA A 404 5.53 -27.13 2.24
N ALA A 405 4.53 -27.02 3.11
CA ALA A 405 3.22 -26.47 2.77
C ALA A 405 3.30 -24.98 2.38
N ALA A 406 4.26 -24.23 2.93
CA ALA A 406 4.49 -22.83 2.56
C ALA A 406 4.98 -22.71 1.11
N ASP A 407 5.90 -23.57 0.68
CA ASP A 407 6.38 -23.62 -0.72
C ASP A 407 5.25 -24.00 -1.68
N VAL A 408 4.45 -25.02 -1.32
CA VAL A 408 3.27 -25.46 -2.07
C VAL A 408 2.23 -24.33 -2.19
N PHE A 409 1.96 -23.60 -1.10
CA PHE A 409 1.06 -22.45 -1.12
C PHE A 409 1.58 -21.31 -1.98
N ALA A 410 2.88 -21.00 -1.89
CA ALA A 410 3.53 -19.98 -2.70
C ALA A 410 3.52 -20.30 -4.21
N ALA A 411 3.52 -21.58 -4.56
CA ALA A 411 3.37 -22.08 -5.94
C ALA A 411 1.92 -22.03 -6.49
N GLY A 412 0.94 -21.64 -5.67
CA GLY A 412 -0.44 -21.42 -6.12
C GLY A 412 -1.46 -22.44 -5.62
N VAL A 413 -1.03 -23.48 -4.91
CA VAL A 413 -1.91 -24.52 -4.36
C VAL A 413 -2.63 -24.00 -3.11
N PRO A 414 -3.94 -24.25 -2.93
CA PRO A 414 -4.63 -23.95 -1.67
C PRO A 414 -4.11 -24.83 -0.52
N VAL A 415 -3.98 -24.24 0.68
CA VAL A 415 -3.61 -24.95 1.91
C VAL A 415 -4.56 -24.52 3.02
N ALA A 416 -5.13 -25.50 3.73
CA ALA A 416 -6.01 -25.33 4.88
C ALA A 416 -5.18 -25.08 6.15
N TRP A 417 -4.62 -23.89 6.26
CA TRP A 417 -3.72 -23.49 7.35
C TRP A 417 -4.34 -23.59 8.75
N GLU A 418 -5.66 -23.48 8.86
CA GLU A 418 -6.41 -23.63 10.11
C GLU A 418 -6.16 -24.96 10.82
N ALA A 419 -5.80 -26.02 10.08
CA ALA A 419 -5.45 -27.32 10.64
C ALA A 419 -4.19 -27.28 11.52
N LEU A 420 -3.29 -26.31 11.28
CA LEU A 420 -2.08 -26.08 12.09
C LEU A 420 -2.29 -25.02 13.19
N LEU A 421 -3.46 -24.39 13.25
CA LEU A 421 -3.77 -23.25 14.11
C LEU A 421 -4.92 -23.59 15.08
N THR A 422 -4.87 -24.79 15.66
CA THR A 422 -5.92 -25.31 16.54
C THR A 422 -6.17 -24.40 17.73
N GLY A 423 -7.44 -24.05 17.98
CA GLY A 423 -7.84 -23.18 19.08
C GLY A 423 -7.78 -21.68 18.79
N GLY A 424 -7.35 -21.29 17.59
CA GLY A 424 -7.32 -19.88 17.16
C GLY A 424 -8.71 -19.26 17.05
N ARG A 425 -8.78 -17.96 17.34
CA ARG A 425 -10.00 -17.13 17.26
C ARG A 425 -9.77 -15.97 16.31
N ARG A 426 -10.87 -15.46 15.74
CA ARG A 426 -10.82 -14.27 14.88
C ARG A 426 -10.57 -13.03 15.72
N VAL A 427 -9.55 -12.26 15.35
CA VAL A 427 -9.20 -10.97 15.95
C VAL A 427 -9.25 -9.86 14.91
N GLU A 428 -9.35 -8.60 15.36
CA GLU A 428 -9.36 -7.46 14.45
C GLU A 428 -7.96 -7.19 13.87
N LEU A 429 -7.82 -7.46 12.57
CA LEU A 429 -6.61 -7.21 11.79
C LEU A 429 -6.87 -6.17 10.69
N PRO A 430 -5.83 -5.43 10.23
CA PRO A 430 -5.97 -4.47 9.15
C PRO A 430 -6.63 -5.05 7.90
N THR A 431 -7.43 -4.23 7.24
CA THR A 431 -8.02 -4.55 5.94
C THR A 431 -6.97 -4.49 4.82
N TYR A 432 -7.34 -5.00 3.64
CA TYR A 432 -6.47 -5.09 2.47
C TYR A 432 -5.76 -3.76 2.15
N ALA A 433 -4.46 -3.86 1.85
CA ALA A 433 -3.64 -2.76 1.40
C ALA A 433 -3.92 -2.38 -0.06
N PHE A 434 -5.08 -1.75 -0.30
CA PHE A 434 -5.41 -1.16 -1.60
C PHE A 434 -4.33 -0.16 -2.04
N GLU A 435 -3.79 -0.39 -3.23
CA GLU A 435 -2.99 0.57 -4.00
C GLU A 435 -3.99 1.59 -4.56
N ARG A 436 -4.07 2.76 -3.92
CA ARG A 436 -5.14 3.73 -4.17
C ARG A 436 -4.77 4.61 -5.35
N GLU A 437 -5.36 4.30 -6.49
CA GLU A 437 -5.37 5.16 -7.67
C GLU A 437 -6.78 5.75 -7.89
N ARG A 438 -6.85 6.98 -8.43
CA ARG A 438 -8.11 7.71 -8.60
C ARG A 438 -8.71 7.41 -9.97
N PHE A 439 -9.73 6.54 -10.03
CA PHE A 439 -10.45 6.20 -11.26
C PHE A 439 -11.85 6.85 -11.30
N TRP A 440 -11.92 8.18 -11.40
CA TRP A 440 -13.19 8.92 -11.54
C TRP A 440 -13.36 9.41 -12.98
N LEU A 441 -14.54 9.21 -13.57
CA LEU A 441 -14.89 9.85 -14.84
C LEU A 441 -14.99 11.37 -14.62
N PRO A 442 -14.16 12.19 -15.25
CA PRO A 442 -14.28 13.64 -15.12
C PRO A 442 -15.58 14.10 -15.79
N ALA A 443 -16.35 14.95 -15.10
CA ALA A 443 -17.52 15.58 -15.66
C ALA A 443 -17.08 16.50 -16.81
N ARG A 444 -17.24 16.05 -18.05
CA ARG A 444 -17.03 16.89 -19.24
C ARG A 444 -18.06 18.01 -19.21
N SER A 445 -17.63 19.23 -18.87
CA SER A 445 -18.46 20.42 -19.04
C SER A 445 -18.63 20.65 -20.55
N ALA A 446 -19.82 20.39 -21.08
CA ALA A 446 -20.15 20.72 -22.46
C ALA A 446 -20.15 22.25 -22.59
N ALA A 447 -19.21 22.80 -23.35
CA ALA A 447 -19.18 24.22 -23.65
C ALA A 447 -20.38 24.60 -24.55
N ALA A 448 -21.03 25.73 -24.26
CA ALA A 448 -22.08 26.28 -25.11
C ALA A 448 -21.50 26.71 -26.48
N PRO A 449 -22.26 26.65 -27.59
CA PRO A 449 -21.77 27.04 -28.91
C PRO A 449 -21.41 28.54 -28.96
N VAL A 450 -20.13 28.87 -29.13
CA VAL A 450 -19.62 30.26 -29.18
C VAL A 450 -20.04 31.03 -30.44
N ALA A 451 -20.52 30.32 -31.47
CA ALA A 451 -20.98 30.91 -32.73
C ALA A 451 -22.15 31.88 -32.56
N THR A 452 -22.97 31.71 -31.52
CA THR A 452 -24.11 32.61 -31.22
C THR A 452 -23.67 34.02 -30.79
N LEU A 453 -22.40 34.19 -30.41
CA LEU A 453 -21.79 35.47 -30.03
C LEU A 453 -20.99 36.10 -31.18
N GLY A 454 -21.06 35.56 -32.40
CA GLY A 454 -20.27 36.03 -33.55
C GLY A 454 -18.78 35.67 -33.50
N LEU A 455 -18.39 34.77 -32.58
CA LEU A 455 -17.02 34.29 -32.42
C LEU A 455 -16.80 32.99 -33.20
N THR A 456 -15.57 32.75 -33.66
CA THR A 456 -15.21 31.46 -34.25
C THR A 456 -14.75 30.49 -33.16
N SER A 457 -15.08 29.21 -33.32
CA SER A 457 -14.51 28.16 -32.46
C SER A 457 -13.01 28.07 -32.73
N ALA A 458 -12.20 28.03 -31.68
CA ALA A 458 -10.78 27.73 -31.81
C ALA A 458 -10.51 26.22 -31.94
N ASP A 459 -11.53 25.37 -31.83
CA ASP A 459 -11.47 23.89 -31.92
C ASP A 459 -10.36 23.25 -31.07
N HIS A 460 -10.03 23.88 -29.94
CA HIS A 460 -8.88 23.51 -29.13
C HIS A 460 -9.29 23.29 -27.66
N PRO A 461 -8.73 22.30 -26.94
CA PRO A 461 -9.16 22.04 -25.56
C PRO A 461 -8.81 23.16 -24.56
N LEU A 462 -7.74 23.94 -24.78
CA LEU A 462 -7.35 25.06 -23.91
C LEU A 462 -7.87 26.43 -24.39
N LEU A 463 -8.29 26.54 -25.65
CA LEU A 463 -8.73 27.79 -26.27
C LEU A 463 -10.10 27.55 -26.89
N GLY A 464 -11.13 28.19 -26.35
CA GLY A 464 -12.53 27.95 -26.73
C GLY A 464 -13.03 28.81 -27.89
N ALA A 465 -12.50 30.03 -28.04
CA ALA A 465 -12.93 30.97 -29.05
C ALA A 465 -11.77 31.76 -29.65
N ALA A 466 -11.91 32.18 -30.90
CA ALA A 466 -10.99 33.04 -31.61
C ALA A 466 -11.71 34.28 -32.16
N VAL A 467 -11.00 35.40 -32.18
CA VAL A 467 -11.37 36.65 -32.83
C VAL A 467 -10.28 36.99 -33.83
N LEU A 468 -10.61 37.03 -35.12
CA LEU A 468 -9.73 37.54 -36.15
C LEU A 468 -9.91 39.06 -36.22
N LEU A 469 -8.81 39.80 -36.12
CA LEU A 469 -8.84 41.25 -36.17
C LEU A 469 -8.99 41.70 -37.63
N ALA A 470 -9.95 42.59 -37.87
CA ALA A 470 -10.23 43.11 -39.22
C ALA A 470 -9.04 43.92 -39.77
N GLU A 471 -8.35 44.63 -38.88
CA GLU A 471 -7.12 45.36 -39.18
C GLU A 471 -5.90 44.44 -38.92
N GLU A 472 -4.87 44.56 -39.76
CA GLU A 472 -3.56 43.90 -39.59
C GLU A 472 -3.55 42.35 -39.64
N ARG A 473 -4.72 41.73 -39.87
CA ARG A 473 -4.92 40.26 -39.93
C ARG A 473 -4.36 39.53 -38.70
N GLY A 474 -4.39 40.18 -37.53
CA GLY A 474 -4.03 39.58 -36.24
C GLY A 474 -5.12 38.67 -35.69
N ALA A 475 -4.86 38.00 -34.57
CA ALA A 475 -5.82 37.13 -33.91
C ALA A 475 -5.73 37.19 -32.38
N VAL A 476 -6.87 37.10 -31.70
CA VAL A 476 -6.96 36.92 -30.26
C VAL A 476 -7.75 35.66 -29.96
N LEU A 477 -7.09 34.68 -29.34
CA LEU A 477 -7.71 33.44 -28.89
C LEU A 477 -7.93 33.49 -27.39
N THR A 478 -9.06 32.99 -26.92
CA THR A 478 -9.43 33.03 -25.50
C THR A 478 -9.77 31.64 -24.97
N GLY A 479 -9.47 31.42 -23.70
CA GLY A 479 -9.65 30.13 -23.04
C GLY A 479 -9.97 30.26 -21.56
N ARG A 480 -10.44 29.16 -20.97
CA ARG A 480 -10.70 29.03 -19.54
C ARG A 480 -9.99 27.79 -19.03
N LEU A 481 -9.04 27.96 -18.11
CA LEU A 481 -8.25 26.86 -17.54
C LEU A 481 -8.67 26.61 -16.09
N SER A 482 -8.97 25.35 -15.78
CA SER A 482 -9.33 24.91 -14.43
C SER A 482 -8.92 23.46 -14.25
N THR A 483 -8.44 23.11 -13.07
CA THR A 483 -8.18 21.72 -12.66
C THR A 483 -9.47 20.90 -12.57
N ALA A 484 -10.65 21.53 -12.53
CA ALA A 484 -11.94 20.84 -12.57
C ALA A 484 -12.32 20.40 -13.99
N SER A 485 -12.11 21.26 -15.00
CA SER A 485 -12.43 20.96 -16.41
C SER A 485 -11.29 20.25 -17.14
N HIS A 486 -10.05 20.46 -16.70
CA HIS A 486 -8.83 19.86 -17.24
C HIS A 486 -8.04 19.21 -16.09
N PRO A 487 -8.49 18.06 -15.58
CA PRO A 487 -7.90 17.44 -14.38
C PRO A 487 -6.40 17.19 -14.49
N TRP A 488 -5.93 16.84 -15.69
CA TRP A 488 -4.52 16.61 -15.96
C TRP A 488 -3.67 17.86 -15.66
N LEU A 489 -4.18 19.08 -15.78
CA LEU A 489 -3.42 20.29 -15.41
C LEU A 489 -3.06 20.34 -13.91
N GLY A 490 -3.86 19.71 -13.05
CA GLY A 490 -3.58 19.59 -11.61
C GLY A 490 -2.43 18.66 -11.26
N GLU A 491 -1.94 17.90 -12.24
CA GLU A 491 -0.91 16.88 -12.06
C GLU A 491 0.50 17.38 -12.41
N HIS A 492 0.66 18.67 -12.73
CA HIS A 492 1.95 19.30 -12.96
C HIS A 492 2.27 20.27 -11.82
N ALA A 493 3.00 19.80 -10.81
CA ALA A 493 3.31 20.58 -9.62
C ALA A 493 4.82 20.77 -9.41
N VAL A 494 5.23 22.01 -9.17
CA VAL A 494 6.62 22.38 -8.83
C VAL A 494 6.65 22.86 -7.38
N ARG A 495 7.39 22.15 -6.53
CA ARG A 495 7.51 22.38 -5.07
C ARG A 495 6.13 22.54 -4.39
N GLY A 496 5.18 21.71 -4.81
CA GLY A 496 3.80 21.70 -4.28
C GLY A 496 2.88 22.80 -4.80
N VAL A 497 3.28 23.56 -5.83
CA VAL A 497 2.44 24.55 -6.52
C VAL A 497 2.07 24.04 -7.90
N VAL A 498 0.78 24.00 -8.21
CA VAL A 498 0.27 23.59 -9.53
C VAL A 498 0.53 24.70 -10.54
N LEU A 499 1.36 24.42 -11.55
CA LEU A 499 1.73 25.36 -12.60
C LEU A 499 1.25 24.83 -13.95
N LEU A 500 0.79 25.73 -14.82
CA LEU A 500 0.63 25.41 -16.23
C LEU A 500 2.01 25.05 -16.82
N PRO A 501 2.19 23.85 -17.42
CA PRO A 501 3.48 23.45 -17.97
C PRO A 501 3.91 24.37 -19.11
N GLY A 502 5.23 24.54 -19.27
CA GLY A 502 5.81 25.32 -20.37
C GLY A 502 5.31 24.89 -21.75
N THR A 503 5.10 23.59 -21.92
CA THR A 503 4.59 22.97 -23.14
C THR A 503 3.17 23.38 -23.51
N ALA A 504 2.34 23.78 -22.54
CA ALA A 504 1.01 24.30 -22.83
C ALA A 504 1.06 25.71 -23.43
N PHE A 505 2.06 26.53 -23.07
CA PHE A 505 2.28 27.83 -23.74
C PHE A 505 2.71 27.63 -25.19
N VAL A 506 3.59 26.65 -25.45
CA VAL A 506 4.02 26.28 -26.82
C VAL A 506 2.81 25.86 -27.66
N GLU A 507 1.99 24.92 -27.16
CA GLU A 507 0.78 24.46 -27.85
C GLU A 507 -0.21 25.59 -28.13
N MET A 508 -0.44 26.48 -27.15
CA MET A 508 -1.32 27.64 -27.35
C MET A 508 -0.78 28.64 -28.38
N ALA A 509 0.54 28.88 -28.39
CA ALA A 509 1.18 29.76 -29.35
C ALA A 509 1.13 29.18 -30.78
N LEU A 510 1.42 27.89 -30.95
CA LEU A 510 1.32 27.20 -32.23
C LEU A 510 -0.12 27.21 -32.77
N ARG A 511 -1.12 26.94 -31.90
CA ARG A 511 -2.53 27.00 -32.30
C ARG A 511 -2.96 28.41 -32.74
N ALA A 512 -2.45 29.45 -32.08
CA ALA A 512 -2.68 30.83 -32.49
C ALA A 512 -1.98 31.17 -33.82
N GLY A 513 -0.78 30.64 -34.04
CA GLY A 513 -0.05 30.74 -35.30
C GLY A 513 -0.78 30.08 -36.47
N ASP A 514 -1.32 28.88 -36.29
CA ASP A 514 -2.16 28.21 -37.29
C ASP A 514 -3.35 29.07 -37.74
N ALA A 515 -3.96 29.81 -36.80
CA ALA A 515 -5.12 30.67 -37.09
C ALA A 515 -4.78 31.85 -38.02
N VAL A 516 -3.50 32.21 -38.14
CA VAL A 516 -3.00 33.29 -39.01
C VAL A 516 -2.04 32.80 -40.11
N GLY A 517 -1.87 31.49 -40.26
CA GLY A 517 -0.98 30.90 -41.29
C GLY A 517 0.51 30.92 -40.96
N CYS A 518 0.88 31.08 -39.68
CA CYS A 518 2.27 31.05 -39.20
C CYS A 518 2.48 29.85 -38.24
N PRO A 519 2.60 28.61 -38.75
CA PRO A 519 2.61 27.39 -37.94
C PRO A 519 3.96 27.11 -37.24
N HIS A 520 5.01 27.88 -37.55
CA HIS A 520 6.33 27.70 -36.96
C HIS A 520 6.56 28.68 -35.80
N LEU A 521 6.97 28.16 -34.64
CA LEU A 521 7.33 28.98 -33.49
C LEU A 521 8.85 29.19 -33.48
N ARG A 522 9.27 30.36 -33.96
CA ARG A 522 10.68 30.75 -34.05
C ARG A 522 11.30 30.88 -32.66
N GLU A 523 10.60 31.56 -31.75
CA GLU A 523 11.02 31.74 -30.36
C GLU A 523 9.81 31.91 -29.43
N LEU A 524 9.90 31.38 -28.21
CA LEU A 524 8.97 31.67 -27.12
C LEU A 524 9.71 31.74 -25.78
N MET A 525 9.67 32.91 -25.15
CA MET A 525 10.23 33.17 -23.83
C MET A 525 9.12 33.15 -22.77
N LEU A 526 9.35 32.41 -21.67
CA LEU A 526 8.46 32.35 -20.52
C LEU A 526 8.87 33.40 -19.47
N GLU A 527 8.04 34.42 -19.28
CA GLU A 527 8.32 35.58 -18.41
C GLU A 527 7.86 35.34 -16.97
N ALA A 528 6.69 34.71 -16.79
CA ALA A 528 6.10 34.48 -15.47
C ALA A 528 5.32 33.15 -15.42
N PRO A 529 5.46 32.35 -14.35
CA PRO A 529 4.69 31.12 -14.20
C PRO A 529 3.19 31.43 -14.05
N LEU A 530 2.35 30.60 -14.66
CA LEU A 530 0.90 30.66 -14.47
C LEU A 530 0.49 29.62 -13.43
N VAL A 531 0.08 30.08 -12.25
CA VAL A 531 -0.42 29.22 -11.16
C VAL A 531 -1.89 28.90 -11.40
N LEU A 532 -2.25 27.63 -11.33
CA LEU A 532 -3.63 27.20 -11.43
C LEU A 532 -4.22 27.04 -10.02
N PRO A 533 -5.34 27.71 -9.70
CA PRO A 533 -5.94 27.61 -8.38
C PRO A 533 -6.50 26.20 -8.15
N GLU A 534 -6.47 25.75 -6.90
CA GLU A 534 -7.08 24.46 -6.51
C GLU A 534 -8.60 24.46 -6.78
N HIS A 535 -9.24 25.62 -6.60
CA HIS A 535 -10.67 25.83 -6.84
C HIS A 535 -10.89 27.06 -7.72
N GLY A 536 -11.74 26.93 -8.75
CA GLY A 536 -12.05 28.01 -9.69
C GLY A 536 -11.31 27.87 -11.02
N ALA A 537 -11.19 28.97 -11.76
CA ALA A 537 -10.55 29.00 -13.07
C ALA A 537 -9.83 30.32 -13.33
N VAL A 538 -8.95 30.28 -14.32
CA VAL A 538 -8.31 31.46 -14.91
C VAL A 538 -8.75 31.61 -16.36
N ARG A 539 -8.90 32.86 -16.79
CA ARG A 539 -9.08 33.23 -18.20
C ARG A 539 -7.72 33.39 -18.83
N VAL A 540 -7.56 32.90 -20.05
CA VAL A 540 -6.31 33.03 -20.83
C VAL A 540 -6.61 33.72 -22.14
N GLN A 541 -5.68 34.58 -22.58
CA GLN A 541 -5.69 35.24 -23.86
C GLN A 541 -4.36 35.00 -24.58
N VAL A 542 -4.42 34.60 -25.85
CA VAL A 542 -3.27 34.52 -26.74
C VAL A 542 -3.47 35.55 -27.84
N ALA A 543 -2.59 36.55 -27.92
CA ALA A 543 -2.68 37.64 -28.88
C ALA A 543 -1.54 37.52 -29.89
N VAL A 544 -1.89 37.55 -31.17
CA VAL A 544 -0.97 37.57 -32.31
C VAL A 544 -1.09 38.94 -33.01
N GLY A 545 0.03 39.64 -33.11
CA GLY A 545 0.09 40.97 -33.70
C GLY A 545 0.15 40.98 -35.24
N ALA A 546 0.35 42.18 -35.78
CA ALA A 546 0.57 42.42 -37.20
C ALA A 546 1.77 41.65 -37.75
N GLU A 547 1.76 41.40 -39.05
CA GLU A 547 2.93 40.88 -39.78
C GLU A 547 4.02 41.93 -39.85
N ALA A 548 5.21 41.56 -39.41
CA ALA A 548 6.40 42.34 -39.66
C ALA A 548 6.86 42.17 -41.13
N PRO A 549 7.68 43.09 -41.67
CA PRO A 549 8.16 43.01 -43.06
C PRO A 549 8.93 41.74 -43.42
N ASP A 550 9.45 41.02 -42.42
CA ASP A 550 10.18 39.75 -42.57
C ASP A 550 9.26 38.52 -42.58
N GLY A 551 7.92 38.73 -42.59
CA GLY A 551 6.93 37.66 -42.56
C GLY A 551 6.71 37.03 -41.19
N THR A 552 7.29 37.60 -40.13
CA THR A 552 7.11 37.13 -38.75
C THR A 552 5.99 37.86 -38.02
N ARG A 553 5.44 37.25 -36.97
CA ARG A 553 4.37 37.85 -36.14
C ARG A 553 4.70 37.72 -34.66
N PRO A 554 4.57 38.78 -33.85
CA PRO A 554 4.73 38.67 -32.40
C PRO A 554 3.52 37.94 -31.80
N VAL A 555 3.77 37.08 -30.81
CA VAL A 555 2.75 36.39 -30.02
C VAL A 555 2.96 36.62 -28.53
N SER A 556 1.86 36.72 -27.78
CA SER A 556 1.91 36.87 -26.32
C SER A 556 0.76 36.12 -25.63
N VAL A 557 1.04 35.56 -24.46
CA VAL A 557 0.06 34.81 -23.66
C VAL A 557 -0.17 35.52 -22.33
N HIS A 558 -1.43 35.82 -22.01
CA HIS A 558 -1.85 36.54 -20.82
C HIS A 558 -2.89 35.73 -20.03
N SER A 559 -2.98 35.95 -18.72
CA SER A 559 -4.07 35.41 -17.92
C SER A 559 -4.62 36.38 -16.88
N SER A 560 -5.87 36.14 -16.46
CA SER A 560 -6.54 36.88 -15.39
C SER A 560 -7.49 35.94 -14.62
N PRO A 561 -7.68 36.09 -13.30
CA PRO A 561 -8.69 35.33 -12.56
C PRO A 561 -10.10 35.45 -13.18
N GLU A 562 -10.92 34.41 -13.06
CA GLU A 562 -12.28 34.39 -13.63
C GLU A 562 -13.23 35.38 -12.93
N HIS A 563 -13.15 35.48 -11.60
CA HIS A 563 -13.99 36.36 -10.78
C HIS A 563 -13.10 37.32 -9.97
N PRO A 564 -12.53 38.37 -10.59
CA PRO A 564 -11.80 39.37 -9.84
C PRO A 564 -12.78 40.20 -8.99
N ASP A 565 -12.41 40.48 -7.73
CA ASP A 565 -13.18 41.37 -6.84
C ASP A 565 -13.17 42.83 -7.36
N ASP A 566 -12.23 43.19 -8.25
CA ASP A 566 -12.04 44.48 -8.94
C ASP A 566 -11.92 44.31 -10.48
N ALA A 567 -11.55 45.37 -11.22
CA ALA A 567 -11.28 45.29 -12.67
C ALA A 567 -10.21 44.22 -12.99
N PRO A 568 -10.34 43.46 -14.10
CA PRO A 568 -9.44 42.36 -14.41
C PRO A 568 -8.02 42.85 -14.68
N VAL A 569 -7.09 42.49 -13.80
CA VAL A 569 -5.65 42.65 -14.02
C VAL A 569 -5.14 41.48 -14.84
N TRP A 570 -4.50 41.76 -15.97
CA TRP A 570 -3.89 40.75 -16.85
C TRP A 570 -2.40 40.62 -16.56
N THR A 571 -1.95 39.39 -16.35
CA THR A 571 -0.53 39.06 -16.23
C THR A 571 -0.03 38.47 -17.53
N ARG A 572 1.08 38.97 -18.05
CA ARG A 572 1.76 38.37 -19.21
C ARG A 572 2.68 37.24 -18.76
N HIS A 573 2.56 36.09 -19.40
CA HIS A 573 3.28 34.87 -19.02
C HIS A 573 4.30 34.44 -20.06
N ALA A 574 4.05 34.70 -21.34
CA ALA A 574 4.96 34.34 -22.41
C ALA A 574 4.90 35.36 -23.55
N THR A 575 6.04 35.56 -24.21
CA THR A 575 6.19 36.38 -25.41
C THR A 575 7.06 35.64 -26.42
N GLY A 576 6.78 35.81 -27.71
CA GLY A 576 7.48 35.05 -28.74
C GLY A 576 7.24 35.57 -30.15
N VAL A 577 7.78 34.85 -31.12
CA VAL A 577 7.66 35.16 -32.54
C VAL A 577 7.27 33.92 -33.34
N LEU A 578 6.25 34.07 -34.16
CA LEU A 578 5.75 33.09 -35.11
C LEU A 578 6.26 33.42 -36.51
N ALA A 579 6.43 32.41 -37.36
CA ALA A 579 6.84 32.55 -38.75
C ALA A 579 6.03 31.61 -39.66
N GLY A 580 6.05 31.88 -40.96
CA GLY A 580 5.51 31.00 -41.98
C GLY A 580 6.18 29.61 -41.98
N ALA A 581 5.60 28.66 -42.71
CA ALA A 581 6.15 27.33 -42.83
C ALA A 581 7.59 27.37 -43.37
N THR A 582 8.50 26.66 -42.71
CA THR A 582 9.87 26.48 -43.18
C THR A 582 9.89 25.52 -44.37
N ALA A 583 10.64 25.86 -45.42
CA ALA A 583 10.87 24.94 -46.54
C ALA A 583 11.81 23.81 -46.09
N ASP A 584 11.37 22.58 -46.32
CA ASP A 584 12.00 21.27 -46.06
C ASP A 584 12.13 20.81 -44.58
N PRO A 585 11.69 19.57 -44.25
CA PRO A 585 12.10 18.91 -43.03
C PRO A 585 13.61 18.61 -43.09
N PRO A 586 14.37 18.78 -41.99
CA PRO A 586 15.77 18.37 -41.98
C PRO A 586 15.92 16.87 -42.28
N ALA A 587 17.03 16.51 -42.91
CA ALA A 587 17.40 15.13 -43.25
C ALA A 587 17.46 14.23 -41.99
N GLU A 588 17.18 12.92 -42.17
CA GLU A 588 17.01 11.88 -41.13
C GLU A 588 17.75 12.12 -39.79
N ASP A 589 17.04 12.65 -38.80
CA ASP A 589 17.59 12.99 -37.48
C ASP A 589 17.23 11.95 -36.40
N GLY A 590 17.93 10.81 -36.40
CA GLY A 590 18.20 10.00 -35.21
C GLY A 590 17.05 9.26 -34.50
N VAL A 591 15.79 9.44 -34.90
CA VAL A 591 14.63 8.64 -34.45
C VAL A 591 14.14 7.75 -35.60
N GLY A 592 15.03 6.87 -36.08
CA GLY A 592 14.78 6.04 -37.27
C GLY A 592 13.83 4.85 -37.03
N ALA A 593 13.57 4.08 -38.09
CA ALA A 593 12.75 2.86 -38.04
C ALA A 593 13.31 1.78 -37.11
N VAL A 594 14.64 1.76 -36.90
CA VAL A 594 15.32 0.83 -36.00
C VAL A 594 15.29 1.37 -34.56
N TRP A 595 14.64 0.63 -33.67
CA TRP A 595 14.44 1.03 -32.27
C TRP A 595 14.55 -0.17 -31.31
N PRO A 596 15.25 -0.07 -30.17
CA PRO A 596 16.04 1.09 -29.73
C PRO A 596 17.26 1.34 -30.64
N PRO A 597 17.85 2.56 -30.62
CA PRO A 597 18.97 2.90 -31.49
C PRO A 597 20.19 1.98 -31.28
N LEU A 598 20.86 1.61 -32.37
CA LEU A 598 22.09 0.81 -32.31
C LEU A 598 23.16 1.53 -31.46
N GLY A 599 23.81 0.76 -30.58
CA GLY A 599 24.84 1.25 -29.67
C GLY A 599 24.33 1.99 -28.44
N ALA A 600 23.01 2.07 -28.20
CA ALA A 600 22.45 2.66 -26.99
C ALA A 600 22.29 1.60 -25.88
N THR A 601 22.64 1.95 -24.65
CA THR A 601 22.51 1.09 -23.46
C THR A 601 21.24 1.42 -22.69
N ALA A 602 20.50 0.40 -22.24
CA ALA A 602 19.28 0.61 -21.48
C ALA A 602 19.58 1.24 -20.10
N VAL A 603 18.76 2.21 -19.69
CA VAL A 603 18.84 2.88 -18.39
C VAL A 603 17.59 2.57 -17.57
N PRO A 604 17.70 2.16 -16.30
CA PRO A 604 16.54 1.95 -15.44
C PRO A 604 15.72 3.24 -15.28
N VAL A 605 14.39 3.12 -15.40
CA VAL A 605 13.45 4.25 -15.25
C VAL A 605 12.56 4.15 -14.02
N ASP A 606 12.66 3.05 -13.24
CA ASP A 606 11.79 2.77 -12.08
C ASP A 606 11.83 3.90 -11.04
N ASP A 607 13.02 4.49 -10.83
CA ASP A 607 13.24 5.56 -9.85
C ASP A 607 13.19 6.98 -10.46
N LEU A 608 12.88 7.13 -11.75
CA LEU A 608 12.91 8.42 -12.45
C LEU A 608 12.00 9.45 -11.78
N TYR A 609 10.75 9.08 -11.51
CA TYR A 609 9.76 9.99 -10.94
C TYR A 609 9.99 10.28 -9.45
N SER A 610 10.61 9.36 -8.70
CA SER A 610 11.10 9.64 -7.35
C SER A 610 12.26 10.63 -7.35
N THR A 611 13.19 10.51 -8.30
CA THR A 611 14.29 11.46 -8.48
C THR A 611 13.76 12.85 -8.82
N LEU A 612 12.84 12.96 -9.78
CA LEU A 612 12.18 14.23 -10.12
C LEU A 612 11.44 14.83 -8.91
N ALA A 613 10.73 14.01 -8.13
CA ALA A 613 10.05 14.47 -6.92
C ALA A 613 11.05 14.99 -5.87
N GLY A 614 12.22 14.35 -5.73
CA GLY A 614 13.33 14.82 -4.89
C GLY A 614 13.87 16.19 -5.31
N LEU A 615 13.83 16.51 -6.61
CA LEU A 615 14.15 17.83 -7.17
C LEU A 615 13.00 18.83 -7.04
N GLY A 616 11.87 18.45 -6.44
CA GLY A 616 10.68 19.28 -6.29
C GLY A 616 9.75 19.27 -7.51
N LEU A 617 9.98 18.43 -8.52
CA LEU A 617 9.10 18.25 -9.68
C LEU A 617 8.15 17.09 -9.42
N THR A 618 6.94 17.38 -8.98
CA THR A 618 5.91 16.38 -8.64
C THR A 618 4.92 16.25 -9.77
N TYR A 619 5.05 15.15 -10.52
CA TYR A 619 4.17 14.81 -11.63
C TYR A 619 3.12 13.78 -11.21
N GLY A 620 1.88 13.93 -11.67
CA GLY A 620 0.83 12.90 -11.63
C GLY A 620 0.79 12.05 -12.90
N ALA A 621 -0.17 11.12 -12.97
CA ALA A 621 -0.25 10.09 -14.00
C ALA A 621 -0.21 10.62 -15.45
N ALA A 622 -0.84 11.77 -15.73
CA ALA A 622 -0.87 12.39 -17.05
C ALA A 622 0.53 12.75 -17.60
N PHE A 623 1.45 13.10 -16.71
CA PHE A 623 2.81 13.52 -17.04
C PHE A 623 3.83 12.38 -16.86
N ARG A 624 3.42 11.23 -16.31
CA ARG A 624 4.30 10.08 -16.06
C ARG A 624 4.37 9.13 -17.25
N GLY A 625 4.75 9.66 -18.41
CA GLY A 625 4.68 8.92 -19.68
C GLY A 625 5.89 8.06 -20.04
N VAL A 626 7.03 8.15 -19.33
CA VAL A 626 8.27 7.45 -19.71
C VAL A 626 8.16 5.96 -19.38
N SER A 627 8.21 5.10 -20.41
CA SER A 627 8.14 3.64 -20.26
C SER A 627 9.49 2.94 -20.37
N ALA A 628 10.41 3.50 -21.15
CA ALA A 628 11.76 2.97 -21.33
C ALA A 628 12.71 4.08 -21.75
N ALA A 629 13.99 3.97 -21.39
CA ALA A 629 15.03 4.90 -21.79
C ALA A 629 16.35 4.18 -22.11
N TRP A 630 17.11 4.78 -23.03
CA TRP A 630 18.44 4.33 -23.42
C TRP A 630 19.39 5.52 -23.53
N ARG A 631 20.68 5.27 -23.38
CA ARG A 631 21.74 6.29 -23.46
C ARG A 631 22.80 5.90 -24.49
N ARG A 632 23.25 6.89 -25.27
CA ARG A 632 24.40 6.76 -26.17
C ARG A 632 25.25 8.03 -26.09
N GLY A 633 26.38 7.96 -25.39
CA GLY A 633 27.16 9.16 -25.05
C GLY A 633 26.34 10.14 -24.22
N ASP A 634 26.18 11.37 -24.73
CA ASP A 634 25.37 12.43 -24.12
C ASP A 634 23.93 12.48 -24.67
N GLU A 635 23.58 11.57 -25.58
CA GLU A 635 22.22 11.45 -26.11
C GLU A 635 21.37 10.54 -25.23
N VAL A 636 20.13 10.94 -25.01
CA VAL A 636 19.10 10.15 -24.33
C VAL A 636 17.98 9.83 -25.29
N PHE A 637 17.57 8.57 -25.31
CA PHE A 637 16.44 8.07 -26.10
C PHE A 637 15.37 7.56 -25.15
N ALA A 638 14.10 7.80 -25.46
CA ALA A 638 13.01 7.34 -24.61
C ALA A 638 11.75 7.00 -25.39
N GLU A 639 10.99 6.06 -24.84
CA GLU A 639 9.60 5.82 -25.22
C GLU A 639 8.68 6.51 -24.23
N ILE A 640 7.76 7.32 -24.77
CA ILE A 640 6.80 8.11 -24.01
C ILE A 640 5.40 7.71 -24.46
N ALA A 641 4.47 7.51 -23.52
CA ALA A 641 3.07 7.24 -23.82
C ALA A 641 2.14 8.05 -22.90
N LEU A 642 1.08 8.63 -23.48
CA LEU A 642 -0.02 9.18 -22.71
C LEU A 642 -0.87 8.06 -22.10
N PRO A 643 -1.41 8.26 -20.89
CA PRO A 643 -2.44 7.38 -20.35
C PRO A 643 -3.65 7.27 -21.29
N GLY A 644 -4.25 6.07 -21.36
CA GLY A 644 -5.36 5.77 -22.28
C GLY A 644 -6.56 6.73 -22.19
N LEU A 645 -6.82 7.27 -21.00
CA LEU A 645 -7.91 8.22 -20.74
C LEU A 645 -7.74 9.55 -21.48
N LEU A 646 -6.52 9.92 -21.90
CA LEU A 646 -6.22 11.18 -22.58
C LEU A 646 -6.11 11.05 -24.10
N TRP A 647 -6.27 9.84 -24.67
CA TRP A 647 -6.06 9.62 -26.11
C TRP A 647 -7.06 10.37 -26.99
N GLU A 648 -8.32 10.48 -26.56
CA GLU A 648 -9.33 11.25 -27.29
C GLU A 648 -9.05 12.75 -27.26
N ASP A 649 -8.61 13.27 -26.12
CA ASP A 649 -8.24 14.69 -26.00
C ASP A 649 -6.97 14.99 -26.80
N ALA A 650 -6.01 14.07 -26.86
CA ALA A 650 -4.76 14.20 -27.62
C ALA A 650 -5.03 14.52 -29.10
N ARG A 651 -6.06 13.93 -29.72
CA ARG A 651 -6.45 14.17 -31.12
C ARG A 651 -6.81 15.63 -31.43
N ARG A 652 -7.15 16.42 -30.41
CA ARG A 652 -7.54 17.83 -30.53
C ARG A 652 -6.39 18.81 -30.31
N PHE A 653 -5.22 18.31 -29.94
CA PHE A 653 -3.99 19.08 -29.82
C PHE A 653 -3.11 18.88 -31.05
N GLY A 654 -2.28 19.88 -31.37
CA GLY A 654 -1.10 19.69 -32.20
C GLY A 654 -0.21 18.64 -31.56
N ILE A 655 0.22 18.91 -30.33
CA ILE A 655 0.82 17.91 -29.44
C ILE A 655 0.28 18.10 -28.03
N HIS A 656 -0.20 17.01 -27.41
CA HIS A 656 -0.76 17.12 -26.06
C HIS A 656 0.33 17.63 -25.08
N PRO A 657 0.09 18.71 -24.31
CA PRO A 657 1.13 19.34 -23.49
C PRO A 657 1.79 18.38 -22.49
N ALA A 658 1.02 17.47 -21.88
CA ALA A 658 1.56 16.45 -20.98
C ALA A 658 2.47 15.42 -21.68
N LEU A 659 2.23 15.12 -22.96
CA LEU A 659 3.08 14.22 -23.75
C LEU A 659 4.40 14.89 -24.10
N LEU A 660 4.35 16.15 -24.54
CA LEU A 660 5.56 16.93 -24.82
C LEU A 660 6.36 17.20 -23.55
N ASP A 661 5.71 17.41 -22.41
CA ASP A 661 6.41 17.63 -21.13
C ASP A 661 7.09 16.34 -20.65
N ALA A 662 6.39 15.20 -20.73
CA ALA A 662 6.96 13.89 -20.41
C ALA A 662 8.17 13.55 -21.30
N ALA A 663 8.20 14.02 -22.55
CA ALA A 663 9.35 13.87 -23.44
C ALA A 663 10.61 14.61 -22.95
N LEU A 664 10.50 15.56 -22.02
CA LEU A 664 11.64 16.26 -21.44
C LEU A 664 12.23 15.54 -20.22
N HIS A 665 11.45 14.68 -19.55
CA HIS A 665 11.84 14.05 -18.29
C HIS A 665 13.09 13.15 -18.38
N PRO A 666 13.30 12.38 -19.47
CA PRO A 666 14.50 11.54 -19.63
C PRO A 666 15.81 12.33 -19.61
N ALA A 667 15.78 13.64 -19.85
CA ALA A 667 17.00 14.45 -19.87
C ALA A 667 17.70 14.54 -18.49
N VAL A 668 17.00 14.22 -17.38
CA VAL A 668 17.63 14.03 -16.06
C VAL A 668 18.57 12.82 -16.02
N LEU A 669 18.35 11.80 -16.86
CA LEU A 669 19.19 10.59 -16.95
C LEU A 669 20.50 10.85 -17.71
N GLY A 670 20.59 11.96 -18.47
CA GLY A 670 21.77 12.36 -19.23
C GLY A 670 22.90 12.95 -18.37
N GLY A 671 22.60 13.39 -17.15
CA GLY A 671 23.57 13.99 -16.22
C GLY A 671 23.57 15.52 -16.20
N ASP A 672 23.06 16.19 -17.24
CA ASP A 672 23.10 17.66 -17.37
C ASP A 672 21.90 18.41 -16.75
N LEU A 673 20.84 17.71 -16.37
CA LEU A 673 19.63 18.29 -15.76
C LEU A 673 19.39 17.89 -14.30
N GLY A 674 20.35 17.22 -13.68
CA GLY A 674 20.44 17.18 -12.22
C GLY A 674 20.56 18.61 -11.68
N ALA A 675 20.13 18.84 -10.44
CA ALA A 675 20.24 20.15 -9.80
C ALA A 675 21.60 20.82 -10.09
N ASP A 676 21.63 22.15 -10.17
CA ASP A 676 22.94 22.83 -10.11
C ASP A 676 23.70 22.42 -8.84
N ASP A 677 25.00 22.72 -8.74
CA ASP A 677 25.84 22.43 -7.56
C ASP A 677 25.23 22.95 -6.23
N THR A 678 24.18 23.77 -6.32
CA THR A 678 23.41 24.39 -5.23
C THR A 678 22.02 23.79 -4.96
N GLY A 679 21.57 22.75 -5.69
CA GLY A 679 20.32 22.03 -5.41
C GLY A 679 19.04 22.66 -6.00
N HIS A 680 19.12 23.56 -6.98
CA HIS A 680 17.95 24.24 -7.55
C HIS A 680 17.27 23.47 -8.70
N THR A 681 15.94 23.54 -8.71
CA THR A 681 15.07 22.94 -9.73
C THR A 681 15.11 23.77 -11.01
N ARG A 682 15.44 23.15 -12.16
CA ARG A 682 15.43 23.83 -13.48
C ARG A 682 14.09 23.65 -14.19
N LEU A 683 13.61 24.68 -14.87
CA LEU A 683 12.37 24.69 -15.66
C LEU A 683 12.60 25.24 -17.08
N PRO A 684 11.75 24.88 -18.06
CA PRO A 684 11.66 25.54 -19.36
C PRO A 684 11.62 27.07 -19.24
N PHE A 685 12.50 27.75 -19.97
CA PHE A 685 12.57 29.21 -19.98
C PHE A 685 12.43 29.79 -21.39
N SER A 686 13.18 29.28 -22.36
CA SER A 686 13.10 29.73 -23.76
C SER A 686 13.08 28.54 -24.71
N TRP A 687 12.17 28.59 -25.68
CA TRP A 687 12.00 27.62 -26.76
C TRP A 687 12.39 28.28 -28.08
N SER A 688 13.13 27.57 -28.92
CA SER A 688 13.51 28.06 -30.25
C SER A 688 13.34 26.97 -31.29
N GLY A 689 12.81 27.36 -32.46
CA GLY A 689 12.58 26.47 -33.59
C GLY A 689 11.68 25.28 -33.26
N VAL A 690 10.42 25.56 -32.87
CA VAL A 690 9.43 24.51 -32.61
C VAL A 690 8.51 24.31 -33.81
N THR A 691 8.44 23.08 -34.30
CA THR A 691 7.56 22.66 -35.41
C THR A 691 6.84 21.37 -35.03
N VAL A 692 5.52 21.33 -35.27
CA VAL A 692 4.70 20.13 -35.13
C VAL A 692 4.33 19.62 -36.53
N HIS A 693 4.75 18.39 -36.84
CA HIS A 693 4.56 17.77 -38.16
C HIS A 693 3.29 16.91 -38.24
N ALA A 694 2.88 16.30 -37.12
CA ALA A 694 1.70 15.45 -37.04
C ALA A 694 0.89 15.76 -35.79
N ARG A 695 -0.44 15.72 -35.91
CA ARG A 695 -1.38 15.99 -34.80
C ARG A 695 -1.87 14.70 -34.17
N GLY A 696 -2.26 14.78 -32.89
CA GLY A 696 -2.97 13.68 -32.23
C GLY A 696 -2.12 12.50 -31.77
N ALA A 697 -0.80 12.65 -31.68
CA ALA A 697 0.07 11.60 -31.16
C ALA A 697 -0.29 11.24 -29.72
N SER A 698 -0.37 9.93 -29.42
CA SER A 698 -0.57 9.39 -28.07
C SER A 698 0.68 8.72 -27.50
N ALA A 699 1.70 8.51 -28.34
CA ALA A 699 2.99 7.96 -27.94
C ALA A 699 4.09 8.54 -28.83
N LEU A 700 5.29 8.69 -28.26
CA LEU A 700 6.48 9.21 -28.92
C LEU A 700 7.67 8.28 -28.68
N ARG A 701 8.52 8.18 -29.70
CA ARG A 701 9.95 7.86 -29.58
C ARG A 701 10.70 9.18 -29.61
N VAL A 702 11.53 9.44 -28.61
CA VAL A 702 12.17 10.74 -28.41
C VAL A 702 13.68 10.58 -28.39
N ARG A 703 14.40 11.51 -29.02
CA ARG A 703 15.84 11.73 -28.89
C ARG A 703 16.07 13.12 -28.29
N ILE A 704 16.87 13.16 -27.24
CA ILE A 704 17.32 14.38 -26.57
C ILE A 704 18.84 14.45 -26.69
N ALA A 705 19.37 15.57 -27.14
CA ALA A 705 20.82 15.79 -27.24
C ALA A 705 21.19 17.22 -26.78
N PRO A 706 22.40 17.44 -26.22
CA PRO A 706 22.87 18.77 -25.83
C PRO A 706 22.90 19.75 -27.01
N ALA A 707 22.50 21.00 -26.77
CA ALA A 707 22.56 22.10 -27.74
C ALA A 707 23.56 23.21 -27.33
N GLY A 708 24.35 22.98 -26.28
CA GLY A 708 25.29 23.96 -25.70
C GLY A 708 24.64 24.95 -24.73
N HIS A 709 25.44 25.60 -23.87
CA HIS A 709 25.01 26.65 -22.93
C HIS A 709 23.84 26.27 -21.99
N GLY A 710 23.72 24.99 -21.64
CA GLY A 710 22.61 24.49 -20.79
C GLY A 710 21.28 24.33 -21.54
N ALA A 711 21.30 24.30 -22.87
CA ALA A 711 20.15 24.02 -23.72
C ALA A 711 20.16 22.58 -24.27
N ILE A 712 18.98 22.07 -24.59
CA ILE A 712 18.79 20.75 -25.19
C ILE A 712 18.02 20.83 -26.51
N THR A 713 18.29 19.91 -27.42
CA THR A 713 17.49 19.65 -28.62
C THR A 713 16.52 18.51 -28.33
N VAL A 714 15.32 18.56 -28.92
CA VAL A 714 14.34 17.47 -28.83
C VAL A 714 13.87 17.13 -30.25
N ARG A 715 13.93 15.85 -30.59
CA ARG A 715 13.35 15.27 -31.81
C ARG A 715 12.42 14.14 -31.39
N ALA A 716 11.18 14.14 -31.86
CA ALA A 716 10.23 13.09 -31.53
C ALA A 716 9.47 12.58 -32.76
N ALA A 717 9.35 11.27 -32.84
CA ALA A 717 8.60 10.55 -33.86
C ALA A 717 7.53 9.66 -33.21
N ASP A 718 6.58 9.18 -34.00
CA ASP A 718 5.62 8.18 -33.54
C ASP A 718 6.26 6.77 -33.47
N ARG A 719 5.45 5.75 -33.19
CA ARG A 719 5.93 4.35 -33.11
C ARG A 719 6.39 3.77 -34.45
N THR A 720 6.02 4.40 -35.57
CA THR A 720 6.43 4.01 -36.92
C THR A 720 7.74 4.70 -37.34
N GLY A 721 8.16 5.74 -36.61
CA GLY A 721 9.31 6.57 -36.95
C GLY A 721 8.94 7.82 -37.76
N ALA A 722 7.64 8.11 -37.96
CA ALA A 722 7.21 9.34 -38.62
C ALA A 722 7.38 10.56 -37.69
N PRO A 723 7.92 11.69 -38.16
CA PRO A 723 8.18 12.85 -37.32
C PRO A 723 6.89 13.45 -36.76
N VAL A 724 6.91 13.80 -35.48
CA VAL A 724 5.76 14.40 -34.77
C VAL A 724 6.08 15.82 -34.33
N VAL A 725 7.17 16.03 -33.59
CA VAL A 725 7.58 17.36 -33.10
C VAL A 725 9.09 17.51 -33.09
N GLN A 726 9.53 18.72 -33.40
CA GLN A 726 10.92 19.15 -33.36
C GLN A 726 11.07 20.40 -32.49
N VAL A 727 12.11 20.43 -31.68
CA VAL A 727 12.56 21.60 -30.89
C VAL A 727 14.06 21.77 -31.12
N ASP A 728 14.47 22.85 -31.78
CA ASP A 728 15.87 23.11 -32.10
C ASP A 728 16.70 23.51 -30.88
N SER A 729 16.12 24.24 -29.94
CA SER A 729 16.78 24.56 -28.68
C SER A 729 15.75 24.83 -27.58
N LEU A 730 15.96 24.23 -26.41
CA LEU A 730 15.23 24.48 -25.19
C LEU A 730 16.20 24.83 -24.07
N LEU A 731 16.17 26.09 -23.62
CA LEU A 731 16.97 26.57 -22.49
C LEU A 731 16.23 26.34 -21.16
N LEU A 732 16.93 25.74 -20.19
CA LEU A 732 16.41 25.43 -18.86
C LEU A 732 17.09 26.29 -17.79
N ARG A 733 16.30 26.97 -16.93
CA ARG A 733 16.82 27.86 -15.88
C ARG A 733 16.36 27.46 -14.48
N PRO A 734 17.19 27.65 -13.44
CA PRO A 734 16.80 27.43 -12.06
C PRO A 734 15.74 28.45 -11.60
N ILE A 735 14.79 28.01 -10.78
CA ILE A 735 13.78 28.88 -10.18
C ILE A 735 14.09 29.19 -8.71
N ALA A 736 14.09 30.49 -8.35
CA ALA A 736 14.35 30.91 -6.98
C ALA A 736 13.11 30.68 -6.08
N PRO A 737 13.26 30.20 -4.83
CA PRO A 737 12.13 29.93 -3.92
C PRO A 737 11.19 31.13 -3.70
N GLY A 738 11.70 32.36 -3.75
CA GLY A 738 10.91 33.59 -3.58
C GLY A 738 9.94 33.88 -4.74
N GLN A 739 10.22 33.42 -5.96
CA GLN A 739 9.35 33.64 -7.12
C GLN A 739 8.05 32.83 -7.02
N LEU A 740 8.12 31.59 -6.53
CA LEU A 740 6.92 30.76 -6.29
C LEU A 740 6.07 31.30 -5.12
N ALA A 741 6.71 31.82 -4.07
CA ALA A 741 6.01 32.38 -2.91
C ALA A 741 5.23 33.65 -3.28
N ALA A 742 5.82 34.55 -4.08
CA ALA A 742 5.13 35.73 -4.61
C ALA A 742 3.93 35.35 -5.50
N ALA A 743 4.06 34.30 -6.32
CA ALA A 743 2.99 33.81 -7.18
C ALA A 743 1.81 33.17 -6.40
N ARG A 744 2.06 32.58 -5.22
CA ARG A 744 0.98 32.10 -4.32
C ARG A 744 0.21 33.25 -3.68
N SER A 745 0.92 34.28 -3.21
CA SER A 745 0.32 35.41 -2.48
C SER A 745 -0.63 36.27 -3.32
N ALA A 746 -0.46 36.29 -4.65
CA ALA A 746 -1.33 37.03 -5.56
C ALA A 746 -2.68 36.33 -5.84
N GLY A 747 -2.83 35.05 -5.51
CA GLY A 747 -4.03 34.25 -5.81
C GLY A 747 -4.84 33.76 -4.60
N ASP A 748 -4.37 33.98 -3.38
CA ASP A 748 -4.89 33.29 -2.18
C ASP A 748 -5.62 34.21 -1.19
N GLU A 749 -6.53 35.06 -1.69
CA GLU A 749 -7.36 35.95 -0.86
C GLU A 749 -8.35 35.21 0.06
N ARG A 750 -8.55 33.89 -0.16
CA ARG A 750 -9.47 33.04 0.62
C ARG A 750 -8.86 32.41 1.87
N THR A 751 -7.53 32.43 2.05
CA THR A 751 -6.84 31.87 3.23
C THR A 751 -6.50 32.93 4.29
N ALA A 752 -7.02 34.16 4.16
CA ALA A 752 -6.81 35.23 5.13
C ALA A 752 -7.26 34.80 6.55
N LEU A 753 -6.38 34.96 7.55
CA LEU A 753 -6.73 34.79 8.95
C LEU A 753 -7.91 35.72 9.30
N LEU A 754 -8.93 35.20 9.99
CA LEU A 754 -10.07 36.01 10.42
C LEU A 754 -9.90 36.45 11.87
N ARG A 755 -10.31 37.68 12.20
CA ARG A 755 -10.38 38.20 13.57
C ARG A 755 -11.82 38.57 13.93
N LEU A 756 -12.14 38.54 15.22
CA LEU A 756 -13.43 39.00 15.73
C LEU A 756 -13.39 40.52 15.93
N ASP A 757 -14.17 41.25 15.13
CA ASP A 757 -14.40 42.68 15.28
C ASP A 757 -15.85 42.95 15.76
N TRP A 758 -16.02 43.97 16.61
CA TRP A 758 -17.32 44.40 17.13
C TRP A 758 -17.82 45.60 16.32
N ALA A 759 -18.47 45.33 15.19
CA ALA A 759 -18.95 46.37 14.29
C ALA A 759 -20.18 47.08 14.87
N VAL A 760 -20.19 48.42 14.76
CA VAL A 760 -21.38 49.23 15.09
C VAL A 760 -22.51 48.81 14.16
N ARG A 761 -23.66 48.46 14.72
CA ARG A 761 -24.86 48.15 13.97
C ARG A 761 -25.60 49.45 13.66
N SER A 762 -25.83 49.71 12.38
CA SER A 762 -26.80 50.74 11.98
C SER A 762 -28.20 50.30 12.42
N PRO A 763 -29.01 51.19 13.01
CA PRO A 763 -30.39 50.86 13.38
C PRO A 763 -31.15 50.39 12.13
N SER A 764 -31.87 49.28 12.25
CA SER A 764 -32.81 48.86 11.20
C SER A 764 -34.10 49.66 11.39
N PRO A 765 -34.67 50.28 10.34
CA PRO A 765 -35.90 51.06 10.44
C PRO A 765 -37.17 50.20 10.67
N ALA A 766 -37.02 48.89 10.89
CA ALA A 766 -38.14 48.01 11.23
C ALA A 766 -38.71 48.39 12.61
N ALA A 767 -40.01 48.67 12.65
CA ALA A 767 -40.77 49.08 13.82
C ALA A 767 -40.42 48.22 15.05
N LEU A 768 -40.13 48.89 16.18
CA LEU A 768 -40.08 48.26 17.50
C LEU A 768 -41.35 47.40 17.65
N PRO A 769 -41.25 46.07 17.85
CA PRO A 769 -42.39 45.29 18.26
C PRO A 769 -43.03 45.96 19.47
N GLY A 770 -44.36 45.93 19.55
CA GLY A 770 -45.15 46.50 20.66
C GLY A 770 -44.68 46.01 22.03
N PRO A 771 -45.28 46.47 23.15
CA PRO A 771 -44.74 46.24 24.48
C PRO A 771 -44.66 44.73 24.78
N ALA A 772 -43.50 44.13 24.53
CA ALA A 772 -43.20 42.82 25.05
C ALA A 772 -43.43 42.87 26.57
N SER A 773 -43.90 41.79 27.17
CA SER A 773 -43.99 41.69 28.63
C SER A 773 -42.60 41.35 29.16
N TRP A 774 -41.97 42.26 29.92
CA TRP A 774 -40.61 42.06 30.46
C TRP A 774 -40.70 41.68 31.93
N ALA A 775 -39.78 40.87 32.41
CA ALA A 775 -39.55 40.63 33.83
C ALA A 775 -38.05 40.67 34.14
N LEU A 776 -37.69 41.01 35.38
CA LEU A 776 -36.31 41.01 35.87
C LEU A 776 -36.16 39.95 36.95
N VAL A 777 -35.13 39.11 36.86
CA VAL A 777 -34.77 38.14 37.90
C VAL A 777 -33.45 38.56 38.54
N SER A 778 -33.50 39.03 39.78
CA SER A 778 -32.33 39.47 40.55
C SER A 778 -32.47 39.05 42.01
N ALA A 779 -31.40 38.50 42.59
CA ALA A 779 -31.37 38.10 44.00
C ALA A 779 -31.11 39.29 44.95
N ASP A 780 -30.49 40.36 44.44
CA ASP A 780 -30.20 41.61 45.15
C ASP A 780 -31.20 42.69 44.72
N GLU A 781 -31.48 43.71 45.57
CA GLU A 781 -32.16 44.94 45.14
C GLU A 781 -31.45 45.44 43.88
N ALA A 782 -32.18 45.60 42.78
CA ALA A 782 -31.60 45.95 41.50
C ALA A 782 -31.61 47.48 41.33
N PRO A 783 -30.53 48.21 41.67
CA PRO A 783 -30.44 49.63 41.38
C PRO A 783 -30.52 49.82 39.85
N GLY A 784 -31.56 50.51 39.39
CA GLY A 784 -31.77 50.80 37.97
C GLY A 784 -32.73 49.86 37.23
N ALA A 785 -33.55 49.07 37.92
CA ALA A 785 -34.69 48.41 37.27
C ALA A 785 -35.59 49.47 36.57
N PRO A 786 -35.94 49.30 35.28
CA PRO A 786 -36.78 50.26 34.57
C PRO A 786 -38.16 50.33 35.23
N ALA A 787 -38.72 51.54 35.36
CA ALA A 787 -40.07 51.73 35.89
C ALA A 787 -41.08 50.87 35.10
N GLY A 788 -41.86 50.04 35.80
CA GLY A 788 -42.90 49.19 35.22
C GLY A 788 -42.50 47.76 34.85
N VAL A 789 -41.25 47.33 35.08
CA VAL A 789 -40.83 45.92 34.88
C VAL A 789 -40.93 45.15 36.22
N PRO A 790 -41.76 44.10 36.34
CA PRO A 790 -41.85 43.29 37.55
C PRO A 790 -40.51 42.60 37.88
N VAL A 791 -40.12 42.65 39.16
CA VAL A 791 -38.86 42.09 39.67
C VAL A 791 -39.16 40.87 40.53
N TYR A 792 -38.47 39.77 40.26
CA TYR A 792 -38.56 38.51 40.99
C TYR A 792 -37.21 38.15 41.61
N ALA A 793 -37.24 37.66 42.85
CA ALA A 793 -36.02 37.29 43.59
C ALA A 793 -35.25 36.12 42.97
N SER A 794 -35.93 35.28 42.17
CA SER A 794 -35.34 34.12 41.50
C SER A 794 -36.22 33.65 40.34
N VAL A 795 -35.69 32.77 39.49
CA VAL A 795 -36.48 32.07 38.45
C VAL A 795 -37.65 31.32 39.09
N GLY A 796 -37.45 30.70 40.26
CA GLY A 796 -38.51 30.02 41.00
C GLY A 796 -39.64 30.94 41.44
N ALA A 797 -39.32 32.17 41.88
CA ALA A 797 -40.34 33.15 42.26
C ALA A 797 -41.19 33.62 41.05
N LEU A 798 -40.56 33.82 39.88
CA LEU A 798 -41.25 34.10 38.62
C LEU A 798 -42.20 32.95 38.25
N VAL A 799 -41.72 31.71 38.30
CA VAL A 799 -42.54 30.52 38.00
C VAL A 799 -43.74 30.40 38.94
N SER A 800 -43.54 30.63 40.24
CA SER A 800 -44.64 30.60 41.22
C SER A 800 -45.70 31.67 40.92
N ALA A 801 -45.30 32.88 40.52
CA ALA A 801 -46.23 33.93 40.14
C ALA A 801 -47.01 33.58 38.87
N VAL A 802 -46.34 33.05 37.84
CA VAL A 802 -46.98 32.58 36.60
C VAL A 802 -47.98 31.46 36.89
N ARG A 803 -47.61 30.48 37.73
CA ARG A 803 -48.51 29.40 38.17
C ARG A 803 -49.69 29.89 39.00
N ALA A 804 -49.53 31.01 39.70
CA ALA A 804 -50.60 31.67 40.45
C ALA A 804 -51.48 32.60 39.58
N GLY A 805 -51.27 32.62 38.25
CA GLY A 805 -52.10 33.35 37.29
C GLY A 805 -51.50 34.66 36.76
N ALA A 806 -50.23 34.98 37.06
CA ALA A 806 -49.55 36.10 36.42
C ALA A 806 -49.27 35.82 34.93
N ALA A 807 -49.25 36.86 34.09
CA ALA A 807 -48.92 36.74 32.68
C ALA A 807 -47.47 36.25 32.49
N VAL A 808 -47.26 35.37 31.51
CA VAL A 808 -45.92 34.89 31.13
C VAL A 808 -45.15 36.03 30.43
N PRO A 809 -43.96 36.43 30.93
CA PRO A 809 -43.16 37.44 30.27
C PRO A 809 -42.56 36.90 28.96
N GLU A 810 -42.59 37.67 27.89
CA GLU A 810 -41.89 37.36 26.64
C GLU A 810 -40.37 37.44 26.80
N VAL A 811 -39.88 38.40 27.59
CA VAL A 811 -38.44 38.62 27.84
C VAL A 811 -38.16 38.63 29.33
N VAL A 812 -37.17 37.83 29.76
CA VAL A 812 -36.71 37.81 31.15
C VAL A 812 -35.26 38.26 31.21
N LEU A 813 -34.98 39.32 31.97
CA LEU A 813 -33.63 39.84 32.15
C LEU A 813 -32.97 39.21 33.37
N LEU A 814 -31.73 38.77 33.20
CA LEU A 814 -30.89 38.23 34.27
C LEU A 814 -29.58 39.05 34.36
N PRO A 815 -29.53 40.10 35.19
CA PRO A 815 -28.31 40.84 35.44
C PRO A 815 -27.30 39.98 36.21
N VAL A 816 -26.08 39.91 35.66
CA VAL A 816 -24.95 39.29 36.32
C VAL A 816 -24.34 40.31 37.27
N THR A 817 -24.51 40.09 38.57
CA THR A 817 -23.86 40.94 39.58
C THR A 817 -22.39 40.55 39.73
N GLY A 818 -21.49 41.51 39.51
CA GLY A 818 -20.06 41.36 39.71
C GLY A 818 -19.72 40.91 41.14
N ALA A 819 -18.52 40.36 41.32
CA ALA A 819 -18.02 40.10 42.65
C ALA A 819 -17.70 41.46 43.31
N GLY A 820 -18.32 41.77 44.46
CA GLY A 820 -17.87 42.90 45.29
C GLY A 820 -16.37 42.78 45.63
N ALA A 821 -15.78 43.84 46.19
CA ALA A 821 -14.34 43.92 46.49
C ALA A 821 -13.83 42.64 47.21
N GLY A 822 -13.05 41.83 46.49
CA GLY A 822 -12.56 40.52 46.92
C GLY A 822 -11.63 39.88 45.87
N ASP A 823 -11.06 38.72 46.20
CA ASP A 823 -10.17 37.96 45.30
C ASP A 823 -10.83 37.60 43.96
N LEU A 824 -10.14 37.91 42.85
CA LEU A 824 -10.64 37.72 41.48
C LEU A 824 -11.02 36.27 41.19
N LEU A 825 -10.23 35.29 41.65
CA LEU A 825 -10.49 33.87 41.40
C LEU A 825 -11.79 33.42 42.09
N SER A 826 -11.96 33.82 43.35
CA SER A 826 -13.18 33.60 44.12
C SER A 826 -14.38 34.30 43.49
N GLY A 827 -14.17 35.50 42.93
CA GLY A 827 -15.17 36.28 42.20
C GLY A 827 -15.64 35.58 40.92
N VAL A 828 -14.71 35.16 40.06
CA VAL A 828 -14.96 34.40 38.83
C VAL A 828 -15.80 33.15 39.12
N ARG A 829 -15.37 32.34 40.11
CA ARG A 829 -16.06 31.10 40.46
C ARG A 829 -17.49 31.37 40.93
N ARG A 830 -17.68 32.39 41.77
CA ARG A 830 -18.99 32.76 42.30
C ARG A 830 -19.94 33.24 41.20
N VAL A 831 -19.47 34.08 40.29
CA VAL A 831 -20.26 34.61 39.17
C VAL A 831 -20.65 33.49 38.19
N ALA A 832 -19.70 32.64 37.80
CA ALA A 832 -19.95 31.51 36.90
C ALA A 832 -20.95 30.50 37.51
N CYS A 833 -20.75 30.09 38.78
CA CYS A 833 -21.64 29.14 39.44
C CYS A 833 -23.06 29.71 39.66
N ARG A 834 -23.21 30.99 40.01
CA ARG A 834 -24.53 31.63 40.14
C ARG A 834 -25.25 31.65 38.80
N THR A 835 -24.56 32.06 37.74
CA THR A 835 -25.14 32.10 36.39
C THR A 835 -25.52 30.70 35.89
N LEU A 836 -24.68 29.70 36.12
CA LEU A 836 -24.99 28.30 35.80
C LEU A 836 -26.26 27.81 36.49
N ARG A 837 -26.40 28.06 37.79
CA ARG A 837 -27.60 27.66 38.55
C ARG A 837 -28.86 28.35 38.01
N ALA A 838 -28.77 29.65 37.69
CA ALA A 838 -29.89 30.39 37.11
C ALA A 838 -30.30 29.85 35.74
N LEU A 839 -29.33 29.51 34.87
CA LEU A 839 -29.58 28.89 33.57
C LEU A 839 -30.21 27.49 33.71
N GLN A 840 -29.69 26.66 34.62
CA GLN A 840 -30.25 25.32 34.89
C GLN A 840 -31.69 25.42 35.42
N GLN A 841 -31.93 26.35 36.35
CA GLN A 841 -33.28 26.60 36.87
C GLN A 841 -34.22 27.11 35.80
N TRP A 842 -33.76 27.99 34.90
CA TRP A 842 -34.55 28.49 33.76
C TRP A 842 -34.94 27.38 32.79
N LEU A 843 -33.94 26.60 32.34
CA LEU A 843 -34.14 25.56 31.32
C LEU A 843 -35.02 24.41 31.81
N ALA A 844 -35.12 24.20 33.13
CA ALA A 844 -35.97 23.18 33.74
C ALA A 844 -37.46 23.56 33.82
N GLN A 845 -37.89 24.73 33.33
CA GLN A 845 -39.27 25.22 33.49
C GLN A 845 -40.04 25.26 32.18
N ASP A 846 -40.94 24.29 31.99
CA ASP A 846 -41.77 24.18 30.79
C ASP A 846 -42.70 25.40 30.61
N VAL A 847 -43.15 26.01 31.71
CA VAL A 847 -44.05 27.18 31.69
C VAL A 847 -43.39 28.46 31.12
N LEU A 848 -42.06 28.48 30.95
CA LEU A 848 -41.30 29.60 30.39
C LEU A 848 -40.70 29.25 29.01
N THR A 849 -41.20 28.21 28.34
CA THR A 849 -40.67 27.77 27.04
C THR A 849 -40.81 28.82 25.95
N ALA A 850 -41.90 29.60 25.98
CA ALA A 850 -42.16 30.70 25.04
C ALA A 850 -41.40 32.00 25.38
N SER A 851 -40.73 32.06 26.54
CA SER A 851 -39.98 33.22 26.99
C SER A 851 -38.52 33.16 26.53
N ARG A 852 -37.91 34.34 26.28
CA ARG A 852 -36.47 34.49 26.01
C ARG A 852 -35.76 35.03 27.25
N LEU A 853 -34.77 34.29 27.75
CA LEU A 853 -33.89 34.78 28.83
C LEU A 853 -32.75 35.60 28.24
N VAL A 854 -32.56 36.84 28.70
CA VAL A 854 -31.44 37.70 28.29
C VAL A 854 -30.51 37.91 29.48
N VAL A 855 -29.33 37.31 29.39
CA VAL A 855 -28.27 37.46 30.40
C VAL A 855 -27.55 38.79 30.15
N LEU A 856 -27.49 39.64 31.17
CA LEU A 856 -26.86 40.96 31.09
C LEU A 856 -25.53 40.94 31.84
N THR A 857 -24.43 41.12 31.14
CA THR A 857 -23.10 41.33 31.75
C THR A 857 -22.72 42.80 31.67
N ARG A 858 -21.66 43.20 32.39
CA ARG A 858 -21.10 44.55 32.31
C ARG A 858 -19.59 44.49 32.07
N GLY A 859 -19.13 45.08 30.96
CA GLY A 859 -17.71 45.10 30.58
C GLY A 859 -17.07 43.72 30.40
N ALA A 860 -17.85 42.64 30.22
CA ALA A 860 -17.34 41.28 30.13
C ALA A 860 -16.69 40.95 28.78
N VAL A 861 -16.94 41.76 27.75
CA VAL A 861 -16.27 41.65 26.43
C VAL A 861 -15.57 42.94 26.04
N ARG A 862 -14.42 42.77 25.37
CA ARG A 862 -13.64 43.90 24.85
C ARG A 862 -14.22 44.39 23.53
N VAL A 863 -14.78 45.59 23.56
CA VAL A 863 -15.19 46.37 22.38
C VAL A 863 -14.26 47.58 22.31
N GLY A 864 -13.35 47.62 21.33
CA GLY A 864 -12.32 48.66 21.24
C GLY A 864 -11.20 48.49 22.28
N ALA A 865 -10.67 49.59 22.81
CA ALA A 865 -9.47 49.63 23.67
C ALA A 865 -9.75 49.58 25.19
N GLY A 866 -10.98 49.28 25.61
CA GLY A 866 -11.36 49.23 27.03
C GLY A 866 -10.87 47.99 27.80
N GLU A 867 -10.81 48.10 29.13
CA GLU A 867 -10.54 46.98 30.04
C GLU A 867 -11.73 46.00 30.11
N MET A 868 -11.44 44.73 30.41
CA MET A 868 -12.42 43.65 30.50
C MET A 868 -12.63 43.24 31.95
N ASP A 869 -13.88 43.12 32.40
CA ASP A 869 -14.22 42.52 33.68
C ASP A 869 -13.98 41.00 33.63
N LEU A 870 -12.82 40.61 34.15
CA LEU A 870 -12.38 39.22 34.18
C LEU A 870 -13.28 38.33 35.05
N ALA A 871 -14.03 38.88 36.02
CA ALA A 871 -14.97 38.10 36.84
C ALA A 871 -16.21 37.68 36.07
N GLN A 872 -16.65 38.49 35.10
CA GLN A 872 -17.82 38.23 34.26
C GLN A 872 -17.49 37.59 32.91
N ALA A 873 -16.28 37.76 32.38
CA ALA A 873 -15.87 37.22 31.08
C ALA A 873 -16.18 35.71 30.89
N PRO A 874 -16.02 34.82 31.90
CA PRO A 874 -16.34 33.39 31.74
C PRO A 874 -17.83 33.10 31.52
N VAL A 875 -18.73 34.01 31.91
CA VAL A 875 -20.17 33.89 31.65
C VAL A 875 -20.45 33.82 30.15
N TRP A 876 -19.69 34.54 29.34
CA TRP A 876 -19.84 34.52 27.88
C TRP A 876 -19.57 33.14 27.29
N GLY A 877 -18.53 32.44 27.77
CA GLY A 877 -18.25 31.06 27.37
C GLY A 877 -19.35 30.09 27.82
N LEU A 878 -19.82 30.24 29.06
CA LEU A 878 -20.87 29.42 29.64
C LEU A 878 -22.21 29.57 28.90
N VAL A 879 -22.68 30.80 28.69
CA VAL A 879 -23.95 31.10 28.04
C VAL A 879 -23.92 30.70 26.57
N ARG A 880 -22.78 30.84 25.89
CA ARG A 880 -22.61 30.36 24.50
C ARG A 880 -22.87 28.87 24.34
N ALA A 881 -22.44 28.05 25.30
CA ALA A 881 -22.74 26.62 25.30
C ALA A 881 -24.26 26.39 25.44
N ALA A 882 -24.90 27.04 26.42
CA ALA A 882 -26.34 26.93 26.64
C ALA A 882 -27.17 27.44 25.43
N GLN A 883 -26.73 28.51 24.76
CA GLN A 883 -27.33 29.05 23.53
C GLN A 883 -27.28 28.05 22.37
N SER A 884 -26.18 27.31 22.24
CA SER A 884 -26.00 26.32 21.18
C SER A 884 -26.91 25.11 21.40
N GLU A 885 -27.12 24.72 22.65
CA GLU A 885 -28.05 23.64 23.05
C GLU A 885 -29.53 24.07 23.01
N ASN A 886 -29.81 25.38 23.15
CA ASN A 886 -31.17 25.92 23.19
C ASN A 886 -31.33 27.16 22.27
N PRO A 887 -31.31 26.98 20.93
CA PRO A 887 -31.38 28.09 19.98
C PRO A 887 -32.62 28.97 20.18
N GLY A 888 -32.45 30.30 20.11
CA GLY A 888 -33.54 31.27 20.24
C GLY A 888 -34.04 31.55 21.66
N ARG A 889 -33.77 30.66 22.64
CA ARG A 889 -34.27 30.79 24.02
C ARG A 889 -33.43 31.68 24.92
N ILE A 890 -32.17 31.93 24.57
CA ILE A 890 -31.20 32.67 25.40
C ILE A 890 -30.51 33.76 24.58
N GLY A 891 -30.55 35.01 25.05
CA GLY A 891 -29.75 36.14 24.57
C GLY A 891 -28.66 36.54 25.55
N LEU A 892 -27.60 37.18 25.05
CA LEU A 892 -26.49 37.67 25.86
C LEU A 892 -26.14 39.10 25.43
N VAL A 893 -26.23 40.05 26.38
CA VAL A 893 -25.94 41.46 26.11
C VAL A 893 -24.94 41.98 27.14
N ASP A 894 -23.85 42.58 26.68
CA ASP A 894 -22.87 43.22 27.56
C ASP A 894 -23.05 44.73 27.57
N LEU A 895 -23.27 45.29 28.76
CA LEU A 895 -23.52 46.71 28.99
C LEU A 895 -22.22 47.44 29.39
N ASP A 896 -22.21 48.75 29.22
CA ASP A 896 -21.19 49.62 29.79
C ASP A 896 -21.51 50.04 31.25
N GLY A 897 -20.67 50.89 31.81
CA GLY A 897 -20.82 51.39 33.18
C GLY A 897 -21.93 52.43 33.38
N ALA A 898 -22.52 53.00 32.33
CA ALA A 898 -23.33 54.21 32.42
C ALA A 898 -24.83 53.92 32.67
N PRO A 899 -25.46 54.48 33.72
CA PRO A 899 -26.80 54.08 34.15
C PRO A 899 -28.00 54.59 33.33
N HIS A 900 -27.85 55.55 32.39
CA HIS A 900 -29.01 56.30 31.87
C HIS A 900 -29.24 56.27 30.34
N GLY A 901 -28.36 55.66 29.53
CA GLY A 901 -28.55 55.54 28.06
C GLY A 901 -28.99 54.15 27.58
N SER A 902 -29.09 53.17 28.48
CA SER A 902 -29.01 51.74 28.14
C SER A 902 -30.36 51.08 27.80
N TRP A 903 -31.50 51.57 28.31
CA TRP A 903 -32.76 50.84 28.19
C TRP A 903 -33.36 50.81 26.77
N THR A 904 -33.37 51.94 26.07
CA THR A 904 -33.87 52.00 24.69
C THR A 904 -33.01 51.13 23.77
N SER A 905 -31.69 51.25 23.86
CA SER A 905 -30.75 50.41 23.11
C SER A 905 -30.83 48.93 23.52
N LEU A 906 -31.17 48.62 24.77
CA LEU A 906 -31.40 47.23 25.21
C LEU A 906 -32.68 46.65 24.59
N ARG A 907 -33.77 47.43 24.51
CA ARG A 907 -34.98 47.02 23.79
C ARG A 907 -34.69 46.74 22.33
N GLU A 908 -33.96 47.63 21.67
CA GLU A 908 -33.53 47.47 20.28
C GLU A 908 -32.57 46.27 20.08
N ALA A 909 -31.69 46.00 21.04
CA ALA A 909 -30.80 44.85 21.03
C ALA A 909 -31.57 43.53 21.18
N VAL A 910 -32.50 43.45 22.13
CA VAL A 910 -33.31 42.24 22.39
C VAL A 910 -34.29 41.96 21.25
N ALA A 911 -34.82 43.01 20.61
CA ALA A 911 -35.65 42.87 19.41
C ALA A 911 -34.88 42.33 18.20
N SER A 912 -33.55 42.23 18.27
CA SER A 912 -32.77 41.59 17.23
C SER A 912 -32.69 40.07 17.43
N ASP A 913 -32.68 39.35 16.30
CA ASP A 913 -32.47 37.90 16.27
C ASP A 913 -31.01 37.50 16.55
N LEU A 914 -30.14 38.47 16.85
CA LEU A 914 -28.74 38.19 17.15
C LEU A 914 -28.61 37.65 18.58
N PRO A 915 -27.86 36.55 18.78
CA PRO A 915 -27.74 35.91 20.09
C PRO A 915 -26.82 36.67 21.05
N GLN A 916 -25.92 37.50 20.52
CA GLN A 916 -24.84 38.15 21.29
C GLN A 916 -24.60 39.58 20.82
N LEU A 917 -24.65 40.53 21.76
CA LEU A 917 -24.51 41.96 21.50
C LEU A 917 -23.73 42.64 22.62
N ALA A 918 -23.17 43.81 22.31
CA ALA A 918 -22.60 44.71 23.32
C ALA A 918 -23.14 46.12 23.10
N ILE A 919 -23.46 46.82 24.17
CA ILE A 919 -23.90 48.21 24.15
C ILE A 919 -22.78 49.08 24.73
N ARG A 920 -22.34 50.08 23.97
CA ARG A 920 -21.31 51.05 24.36
C ARG A 920 -21.77 52.44 23.95
N ASP A 921 -21.87 53.35 24.91
CA ASP A 921 -22.30 54.75 24.67
C ASP A 921 -23.62 54.83 23.88
N GLY A 922 -24.57 53.95 24.22
CA GLY A 922 -25.88 53.84 23.54
C GLY A 922 -25.86 53.17 22.15
N LYS A 923 -24.69 52.79 21.63
CA LYS A 923 -24.56 52.09 20.33
C LYS A 923 -24.55 50.59 20.51
N ILE A 924 -25.26 49.89 19.62
CA ILE A 924 -25.30 48.42 19.59
C ILE A 924 -24.16 47.92 18.70
N HIS A 925 -23.33 47.06 19.25
CA HIS A 925 -22.25 46.37 18.55
C HIS A 925 -22.57 44.88 18.40
N ALA A 926 -22.29 44.33 17.22
CA ALA A 926 -22.45 42.90 16.95
C ALA A 926 -21.09 42.27 16.58
N PRO A 927 -20.82 41.03 17.03
CA PRO A 927 -19.60 40.32 16.67
C PRO A 927 -19.60 39.95 15.18
N ARG A 928 -18.54 40.30 14.45
CA ARG A 928 -18.33 39.96 13.04
C ARG A 928 -16.93 39.40 12.85
N LEU A 929 -16.79 38.40 11.98
CA LEU A 929 -15.48 37.96 11.51
C LEU A 929 -15.04 38.89 10.38
N SER A 930 -13.88 39.53 10.55
CA SER A 930 -13.24 40.37 9.53
C SER A 930 -11.89 39.80 9.14
N ARG A 931 -11.44 40.06 7.91
CA ARG A 931 -10.13 39.59 7.43
C ARG A 931 -9.01 40.34 8.15
N HIS A 932 -8.02 39.61 8.65
CA HIS A 932 -6.81 40.15 9.20
C HIS A 932 -5.86 40.50 8.05
N ARG A 933 -5.67 41.80 7.80
CA ARG A 933 -4.58 42.26 6.92
C ARG A 933 -3.29 42.24 7.72
N ALA A 934 -2.37 41.35 7.35
CA ALA A 934 -1.01 41.40 7.87
C ALA A 934 -0.40 42.75 7.44
N ALA A 935 0.01 43.56 8.42
CA ALA A 935 0.81 44.74 8.11
C ALA A 935 2.10 44.27 7.42
N ALA A 936 2.45 44.91 6.31
CA ALA A 936 3.68 44.61 5.58
C ALA A 936 4.87 44.72 6.54
N ALA A 937 5.60 43.59 6.69
CA ALA A 937 6.89 43.46 7.33
C ALA A 937 7.16 44.37 8.56
N SER A 938 6.74 43.89 9.74
CA SER A 938 7.52 44.09 10.96
C SER A 938 7.63 42.75 11.68
N THR A 939 8.82 42.51 12.23
CA THR A 939 9.23 41.30 12.95
C THR A 939 8.06 40.72 13.77
N PRO A 940 7.76 39.40 13.69
CA PRO A 940 6.69 38.82 14.48
C PRO A 940 6.89 39.23 15.96
N PRO A 941 5.86 39.75 16.64
CA PRO A 941 6.01 40.21 18.01
C PRO A 941 6.51 39.03 18.84
N GLY A 942 7.72 39.15 19.39
CA GLY A 942 8.32 38.11 20.21
C GLY A 942 7.42 37.84 21.41
N LEU A 943 7.09 36.57 21.66
CA LEU A 943 6.24 36.14 22.78
C LEU A 943 6.88 36.36 24.18
N GLY A 944 7.97 37.13 24.25
CA GLY A 944 8.76 37.38 25.46
C GLY A 944 9.44 36.11 26.01
N ALA A 945 10.08 36.24 27.17
CA ALA A 945 10.66 35.11 27.92
C ALA A 945 9.64 34.42 28.85
N GLY A 946 8.35 34.75 28.72
CA GLY A 946 7.29 34.22 29.57
C GLY A 946 6.92 32.77 29.29
N THR A 947 6.13 32.16 30.17
CA THR A 947 5.57 30.81 29.94
C THR A 947 4.28 30.92 29.11
N VAL A 948 4.22 30.21 27.99
CA VAL A 948 3.00 30.11 27.18
C VAL A 948 2.15 28.95 27.67
N LEU A 949 0.92 29.27 28.08
CA LEU A 949 -0.08 28.28 28.50
C LEU A 949 -0.89 27.77 27.30
N ILE A 950 -0.85 26.45 27.04
CA ILE A 950 -1.67 25.79 26.00
C ILE A 950 -2.74 24.92 26.68
N THR A 951 -3.99 25.34 26.57
CA THR A 951 -5.14 24.55 27.03
C THR A 951 -5.56 23.53 25.96
N GLY A 952 -5.65 22.25 26.33
CA GLY A 952 -5.76 21.14 25.38
C GLY A 952 -4.41 20.74 24.74
N GLY A 953 -3.30 21.06 25.39
CA GLY A 953 -1.93 20.91 24.86
C GLY A 953 -1.52 19.48 24.52
N THR A 954 -2.17 18.46 25.10
CA THR A 954 -1.92 17.04 24.78
C THR A 954 -2.81 16.51 23.65
N GLY A 955 -3.75 17.31 23.12
CA GLY A 955 -4.57 16.95 21.96
C GLY A 955 -3.81 17.12 20.64
N GLY A 956 -4.33 16.55 19.55
CA GLY A 956 -3.64 16.53 18.25
C GLY A 956 -3.21 17.91 17.73
N LEU A 957 -4.04 18.94 17.88
CA LEU A 957 -3.72 20.32 17.50
C LEU A 957 -2.82 21.02 18.54
N GLY A 958 -3.06 20.80 19.83
CA GLY A 958 -2.25 21.37 20.91
C GLY A 958 -0.78 20.93 20.85
N ALA A 959 -0.54 19.66 20.54
CA ALA A 959 0.81 19.12 20.37
C ALA A 959 1.53 19.70 19.14
N ARG A 960 0.80 19.96 18.04
CA ARG A 960 1.36 20.63 16.86
C ARG A 960 1.68 22.10 17.14
N LEU A 961 0.79 22.82 17.83
CA LEU A 961 1.03 24.20 18.24
C LEU A 961 2.24 24.31 19.18
N ALA A 962 2.35 23.40 20.16
CA ALA A 962 3.51 23.34 21.05
C ALA A 962 4.82 23.19 20.27
N ARG A 963 4.88 22.25 19.31
CA ARG A 963 6.07 22.07 18.45
C ARG A 963 6.36 23.31 17.62
N HIS A 964 5.34 23.96 17.08
CA HIS A 964 5.52 25.18 16.30
C HIS A 964 6.05 26.34 17.17
N LEU A 965 5.56 26.51 18.39
CA LEU A 965 6.07 27.52 19.32
C LEU A 965 7.53 27.26 19.73
N VAL A 966 7.93 25.99 19.86
CA VAL A 966 9.34 25.63 20.04
C VAL A 966 10.19 26.05 18.84
N THR A 967 9.71 25.86 17.59
CA THR A 967 10.42 26.34 16.39
C THR A 967 10.53 27.87 16.32
N LEU A 968 9.66 28.60 17.03
CA LEU A 968 9.69 30.06 17.15
C LEU A 968 10.52 30.55 18.35
N GLY A 969 11.19 29.67 19.07
CA GLY A 969 12.11 30.03 20.16
C GLY A 969 11.45 30.21 21.55
N VAL A 970 10.21 29.76 21.74
CA VAL A 970 9.56 29.81 23.06
C VAL A 970 10.17 28.76 24.00
N ALA A 971 10.82 29.22 25.07
CA ALA A 971 11.55 28.37 26.00
C ALA A 971 10.69 27.69 27.08
N HIS A 972 9.53 28.26 27.40
CA HIS A 972 8.68 27.82 28.51
C HIS A 972 7.25 27.58 28.02
N LEU A 973 6.80 26.32 28.01
CA LEU A 973 5.45 25.91 27.63
C LEU A 973 4.78 25.18 28.80
N LEU A 974 3.55 25.55 29.16
CA LEU A 974 2.71 24.81 30.09
C LEU A 974 1.55 24.17 29.31
N LEU A 975 1.52 22.84 29.23
CA LEU A 975 0.47 22.10 28.52
C LEU A 975 -0.58 21.61 29.51
N LEU A 976 -1.80 22.14 29.43
CA LEU A 976 -2.93 21.66 30.23
C LEU A 976 -3.81 20.71 29.42
N SER A 977 -4.28 19.64 30.05
CA SER A 977 -5.22 18.67 29.48
C SER A 977 -6.40 18.45 30.41
N ARG A 978 -7.57 18.14 29.84
CA ARG A 978 -8.77 17.78 30.60
C ARG A 978 -8.62 16.48 31.39
N GLN A 979 -7.66 15.62 31.03
CA GLN A 979 -7.37 14.37 31.73
C GLN A 979 -6.27 14.49 32.79
N GLY A 980 -5.71 15.69 33.01
CA GLY A 980 -4.65 15.89 34.00
C GLY A 980 -3.45 14.97 33.78
N GLU A 981 -2.98 14.32 34.85
CA GLU A 981 -1.85 13.37 34.84
C GLU A 981 -2.14 12.05 34.09
N LEU A 982 -3.41 11.76 33.79
CA LEU A 982 -3.82 10.55 33.05
C LEU A 982 -3.67 10.71 31.52
N ALA A 983 -3.31 11.90 31.04
CA ALA A 983 -3.05 12.11 29.62
C ALA A 983 -1.71 11.45 29.23
N PRO A 984 -1.63 10.70 28.11
CA PRO A 984 -0.35 10.18 27.62
C PRO A 984 0.61 11.34 27.38
N GLY A 985 1.68 11.39 28.17
CA GLY A 985 2.64 12.49 28.13
C GLY A 985 3.31 12.61 26.75
N PRO A 986 3.67 13.83 26.30
CA PRO A 986 4.45 13.99 25.09
C PRO A 986 5.80 13.27 25.25
N LYS A 987 6.15 12.41 24.28
CA LYS A 987 7.50 11.82 24.21
C LYS A 987 8.54 12.95 24.14
N PRO A 988 9.58 12.97 24.98
CA PRO A 988 10.61 14.01 24.92
C PRO A 988 11.28 13.98 23.55
N CYS A 989 11.34 15.14 22.88
CA CYS A 989 12.20 15.33 21.71
C CYS A 989 13.65 15.23 22.18
N GLY A 990 14.40 14.26 21.65
CA GLY A 990 15.83 14.12 21.89
C GLY A 990 16.55 15.43 21.58
N ARG A 991 17.24 15.99 22.57
CA ARG A 991 18.21 17.06 22.33
C ARG A 991 19.37 16.46 21.56
N SER A 992 19.70 17.04 20.42
CA SER A 992 20.98 16.88 19.74
C SER A 992 22.12 17.20 20.71
N SER A 993 23.13 16.34 20.72
CA SER A 993 24.30 16.35 21.59
C SER A 993 25.04 17.71 21.66
N PRO A 994 25.50 18.17 22.83
CA PRO A 994 26.50 19.22 22.94
C PRO A 994 27.93 18.65 22.84
N PRO A 995 28.95 19.46 22.47
CA PRO A 995 30.36 19.05 22.42
C PRO A 995 30.98 18.90 23.84
N PRO A 996 32.14 18.22 23.98
CA PRO A 996 32.57 17.62 25.25
C PRO A 996 33.15 18.61 26.28
N GLU A 997 32.89 18.30 27.55
CA GLU A 997 33.23 19.04 28.78
C GLU A 997 34.73 19.03 29.15
N ARG A 998 35.16 20.06 29.90
CA ARG A 998 36.33 20.03 30.78
C ARG A 998 35.90 19.82 32.25
N ALA A 999 36.30 18.68 32.79
CA ALA A 999 36.58 18.24 34.17
C ALA A 999 36.18 19.11 35.41
N SER A 1000 35.27 18.55 36.23
CA SER A 1000 35.39 18.11 37.66
C SER A 1000 35.95 19.03 38.79
N PRO A 1001 35.75 18.71 40.10
CA PRO A 1001 34.53 18.27 40.84
C PRO A 1001 34.41 18.88 42.28
N SER A 1002 33.26 18.68 42.96
CA SER A 1002 33.02 18.50 44.43
C SER A 1002 31.64 19.07 44.82
N ALA A 1003 30.86 18.61 45.81
CA ALA A 1003 30.75 17.39 46.61
C ALA A 1003 29.40 17.45 47.36
N ARG A 1004 28.80 16.26 47.59
CA ARG A 1004 27.93 15.83 48.71
C ARG A 1004 26.65 16.60 49.10
N ALA A 1005 25.54 15.98 48.70
CA ALA A 1005 24.33 15.59 49.45
C ALA A 1005 24.07 16.14 50.87
N THR A 1006 22.88 16.74 51.05
CA THR A 1006 21.94 16.47 52.16
C THR A 1006 20.49 16.81 51.73
N SER A 1007 19.58 15.88 52.02
CA SER A 1007 18.10 16.00 52.04
C SER A 1007 17.68 15.50 53.43
N PRO A 1008 16.56 15.92 54.07
CA PRO A 1008 15.20 15.91 53.51
C PRO A 1008 14.32 17.12 53.94
N THR A 1009 13.31 17.56 53.20
CA THR A 1009 11.90 17.12 53.33
C THR A 1009 11.01 18.12 52.56
N GLY A 1010 9.93 17.63 51.93
CA GLY A 1010 8.74 18.44 51.64
C GLY A 1010 8.59 19.01 50.22
N HIS A 1011 7.54 18.55 49.53
CA HIS A 1011 6.86 19.20 48.40
C HIS A 1011 7.58 19.19 47.04
N SER A 1012 7.44 18.07 46.33
CA SER A 1012 7.77 17.93 44.92
C SER A 1012 6.70 18.61 44.04
N SER A 1013 6.95 19.86 43.66
CA SER A 1013 6.52 20.39 42.37
C SER A 1013 7.62 20.07 41.35
N VAL A 1014 7.32 19.26 40.34
CA VAL A 1014 8.28 18.98 39.25
C VAL A 1014 7.78 19.61 37.98
N ARG A 1015 8.51 20.65 37.57
CA ARG A 1015 8.54 21.18 36.19
C ARG A 1015 8.81 20.02 35.23
N ARG A 1016 7.97 19.88 34.19
CA ARG A 1016 8.32 19.20 32.95
C ARG A 1016 8.18 20.18 31.80
#